data_AF-A0ABD1UHP0-F1
#
_entry.id   AF-A0ABD1UHP0-F1
#
_cell.length_a   1.000
_cell.length_b   1.000
_cell.length_c   1.000
_cell.angle_alpha   90.00
_cell.angle_beta   90.00
_cell.angle_gamma   90.00
#
_symmetry.space_group_name_H-M   'P 1'
#
loop_
_entity.id
_entity.type
_entity.pdbx_description
1 polymer ?
#
loop_
_entity_poly.entity_id
_entity_poly.type
_entity_poly.pdbx_seq_one_letter_code
_entity_poly.pdbx_strand_id
1 'polypeptide(L)'
;MFSVLFIVCFSININFSDGADSITANQSLSGNQRIVSSGNTFELGFFTPGNSSRYYIGIWYKNVSPRTIVWVANRETPISDMNSAELKILHGNLVLMNKSQVLIWSTNVNSTTSSSAVATLGDNGNLVLRDGSEPRTSEGFWQSFYNPTDTFLPGGKLAYDKRTKTKQLLTSWKNSEDPAPGLFSLEVDPNGRQFILRRNRTEPYWVSGAWNGHIFNLVPGLNYIYNLSYVDNANETYVTYSLYDPSSLFRSVMDISGQLKQTSWVENTKEWNLMWNQPGRQCNVYAYCGAFGTCNEYSSPFCYCLRGFKQKSETGWNLKDYSGGCVREVDLLQCGNGSTSTRRKDKFLENSHVRLPNNSQSVIAGSAGKCESVCLSNCSCTAYSYDGKACSVWNGELLNLQQLSEYEGSGRTIYIRLSASDSQFSSTKNGKGVVIGAVVGSVAVVMGLLAIVGVMIWRHQRHIIGTTKAVEAVANLGGDNKSGIGVPFCNWESILAATENFSDVYKLGEGGFGPVYKGMFLGGQEIAVKRLSSCSVQGINEFQNEVLLIAKLQHRNLVRLLGYCIKENEKILLYEYMPNKSLDAFIFDQKLCMLLDWKKRFDIILGIARGVLYLHQDSRLRIIHRDLKTSNILLDDEMNPKISDFGLARIVEGKGTIASTKRVIGTYGYMSPEYALDGLFSTKSDVFSFGVVVLEIISGKRNVGFHQSNEDLNLLGHVWRLWSENKALDVVDPILLESCEKSEVIKCINVGLLCVEDDPSDRPTMSNVVLMLSGETGVLPVPNQPAFVMRKRGFSTSSSSSNKPESISNKLTISMLQGR
;
A
#
# COMPACT_ATOMS: atom_id res chain seq x y z
N MET A 1 -60.41 -26.63 48.33
CA MET A 1 -59.34 -25.70 47.91
C MET A 1 -58.18 -26.54 47.42
N PHE A 2 -58.05 -26.74 46.12
CA PHE A 2 -56.97 -27.54 45.52
C PHE A 2 -55.91 -26.59 44.91
N SER A 3 -54.67 -26.73 45.34
CA SER A 3 -53.52 -26.02 44.76
C SER A 3 -52.66 -27.00 44.00
N VAL A 4 -52.60 -26.87 42.68
CA VAL A 4 -51.75 -27.70 41.81
C VAL A 4 -50.35 -27.08 41.77
N LEU A 5 -49.33 -27.87 42.13
CA LEU A 5 -47.93 -27.43 42.08
C LEU A 5 -47.36 -27.64 40.66
N PHE A 6 -47.29 -26.57 39.87
CA PHE A 6 -46.68 -26.60 38.54
C PHE A 6 -45.15 -26.61 38.66
N ILE A 7 -44.52 -27.74 38.36
CA ILE A 7 -43.06 -27.82 38.19
C ILE A 7 -42.71 -27.33 36.78
N VAL A 8 -42.22 -26.10 36.68
CA VAL A 8 -41.71 -25.55 35.41
C VAL A 8 -40.26 -25.97 35.23
N CYS A 9 -40.02 -26.95 34.36
CA CYS A 9 -38.67 -27.33 33.93
C CYS A 9 -38.06 -26.23 33.04
N PHE A 10 -37.47 -25.21 33.67
CA PHE A 10 -36.64 -24.23 32.97
C PHE A 10 -35.43 -24.93 32.35
N SER A 11 -35.42 -25.03 31.03
CA SER A 11 -34.24 -25.41 30.27
C SER A 11 -33.21 -24.28 30.40
N ILE A 12 -32.19 -24.48 31.23
CA ILE A 12 -31.11 -23.51 31.40
C ILE A 12 -30.26 -23.51 30.13
N ASN A 13 -30.61 -22.63 29.19
CA ASN A 13 -29.69 -22.22 28.14
C ASN A 13 -28.49 -21.56 28.81
N ILE A 14 -27.37 -22.28 28.87
CA ILE A 14 -26.10 -21.73 29.32
C ILE A 14 -25.67 -20.72 28.27
N ASN A 15 -25.95 -19.45 28.53
CA ASN A 15 -25.31 -18.35 27.81
C ASN A 15 -23.80 -18.50 28.03
N PHE A 16 -23.08 -18.77 26.96
CA PHE A 16 -21.62 -18.88 27.02
C PHE A 16 -21.03 -17.60 27.59
N SER A 17 -20.12 -17.76 28.55
CA SER A 17 -19.33 -16.65 29.05
C SER A 17 -18.53 -16.04 27.90
N ASP A 18 -18.46 -14.72 27.86
CA ASP A 18 -17.34 -14.03 27.21
C ASP A 18 -16.03 -14.66 27.73
N GLY A 19 -15.13 -15.04 26.81
CA GLY A 19 -13.81 -15.57 27.15
C GLY A 19 -13.60 -17.10 27.04
N ALA A 20 -14.58 -17.88 26.56
CA ALA A 20 -14.29 -19.25 26.10
C ALA A 20 -13.47 -19.22 24.78
N ASP A 21 -12.41 -20.02 24.67
CA ASP A 21 -11.49 -20.02 23.51
C ASP A 21 -11.61 -21.25 22.59
N SER A 22 -12.55 -22.14 22.92
CA SER A 22 -12.64 -23.47 22.34
C SER A 22 -14.07 -24.00 22.31
N ILE A 23 -14.32 -24.92 21.38
CA ILE A 23 -15.58 -25.67 21.21
C ILE A 23 -15.25 -27.15 21.41
N THR A 24 -15.87 -27.78 22.40
CA THR A 24 -15.78 -29.23 22.66
C THR A 24 -16.98 -29.98 22.09
N ALA A 25 -16.94 -31.33 22.08
CA ALA A 25 -18.01 -32.17 21.55
C ALA A 25 -19.41 -31.92 22.14
N ASN A 26 -19.51 -31.42 23.38
CA ASN A 26 -20.77 -31.11 24.06
C ASN A 26 -21.22 -29.65 23.88
N GLN A 27 -20.65 -28.92 22.93
CA GLN A 27 -20.81 -27.47 22.77
C GLN A 27 -21.09 -27.07 21.31
N SER A 28 -21.81 -25.97 21.15
CA SER A 28 -22.19 -25.40 19.85
C SER A 28 -22.25 -23.89 19.94
N LEU A 29 -21.89 -23.20 18.85
CA LEU A 29 -22.17 -21.77 18.67
C LEU A 29 -23.42 -21.59 17.79
N SER A 30 -24.32 -20.73 18.25
CA SER A 30 -25.58 -20.36 17.61
C SER A 30 -25.88 -18.86 17.82
N GLY A 31 -26.58 -18.23 16.88
CA GLY A 31 -26.99 -16.83 16.99
C GLY A 31 -25.82 -15.87 17.25
N ASN A 32 -25.85 -15.16 18.38
CA ASN A 32 -24.83 -14.20 18.78
C ASN A 32 -23.62 -14.80 19.54
N GLN A 33 -23.60 -16.11 19.81
CA GLN A 33 -22.52 -16.77 20.56
C GLN A 33 -21.17 -16.73 19.81
N ARG A 34 -20.07 -16.66 20.56
CA ARG A 34 -18.70 -16.54 20.05
C ARG A 34 -17.72 -17.35 20.90
N ILE A 35 -16.54 -17.61 20.36
CA ILE A 35 -15.32 -17.86 21.14
C ILE A 35 -14.30 -16.73 20.91
N VAL A 36 -13.42 -16.52 21.89
CA VAL A 36 -12.41 -15.45 21.93
C VAL A 36 -11.03 -16.09 22.13
N SER A 37 -10.00 -15.67 21.40
CA SER A 37 -8.64 -16.15 21.63
C SER A 37 -8.10 -15.72 23.00
N SER A 38 -7.20 -16.49 23.59
CA SER A 38 -6.76 -16.34 25.00
C SER A 38 -6.26 -14.94 25.39
N GLY A 39 -5.50 -14.28 24.51
CA GLY A 39 -5.00 -12.91 24.62
C GLY A 39 -5.99 -11.84 24.16
N ASN A 40 -7.24 -12.19 23.88
CA ASN A 40 -8.31 -11.30 23.38
C ASN A 40 -8.03 -10.62 22.02
N THR A 41 -7.14 -11.18 21.20
CA THR A 41 -6.80 -10.65 19.86
C THR A 41 -7.90 -10.92 18.82
N PHE A 42 -8.46 -12.14 18.80
CA PHE A 42 -9.40 -12.61 17.79
C PHE A 42 -10.71 -13.14 18.38
N GLU A 43 -11.79 -13.07 17.60
CA GLU A 43 -13.09 -13.71 17.87
C GLU A 43 -13.50 -14.59 16.68
N LEU A 44 -14.20 -15.69 16.97
CA LEU A 44 -14.93 -16.51 15.98
C LEU A 44 -16.42 -16.49 16.31
N GLY A 45 -17.27 -16.29 15.30
CA GLY A 45 -18.72 -16.44 15.45
C GLY A 45 -19.49 -16.12 14.16
N PHE A 46 -20.80 -15.90 14.28
CA PHE A 46 -21.62 -15.45 13.16
C PHE A 46 -21.44 -13.95 12.86
N PHE A 47 -21.46 -13.61 11.56
CA PHE A 47 -21.49 -12.23 11.08
C PHE A 47 -22.29 -12.10 9.78
N THR A 48 -22.65 -10.86 9.42
CA THR A 48 -23.08 -10.49 8.07
C THR A 48 -22.14 -9.39 7.52
N PRO A 49 -21.75 -9.42 6.23
CA PRO A 49 -20.98 -8.38 5.58
C PRO A 49 -21.86 -7.27 4.99
N GLY A 50 -21.50 -6.01 5.25
CA GLY A 50 -22.23 -4.84 4.73
C GLY A 50 -23.71 -4.84 5.13
N ASN A 51 -24.60 -4.59 4.16
CA ASN A 51 -26.06 -4.63 4.34
C ASN A 51 -26.67 -6.00 3.95
N SER A 52 -25.86 -7.05 3.86
CA SER A 52 -26.30 -8.36 3.40
C SER A 52 -27.27 -9.02 4.41
N SER A 53 -28.26 -9.76 3.90
CA SER A 53 -29.16 -10.62 4.71
C SER A 53 -28.64 -12.04 4.88
N ARG A 54 -27.33 -12.25 4.66
CA ARG A 54 -26.65 -13.54 4.64
C ARG A 54 -25.68 -13.67 5.81
N TYR A 55 -25.81 -14.76 6.56
CA TYR A 55 -24.96 -15.07 7.70
C TYR A 55 -23.84 -16.06 7.32
N TYR A 56 -22.67 -15.82 7.89
CA TYR A 56 -21.49 -16.67 7.75
C TYR A 56 -20.79 -16.84 9.09
N ILE A 57 -20.12 -17.97 9.28
CA ILE A 57 -19.11 -18.15 10.34
C ILE A 57 -17.80 -17.54 9.85
N GLY A 58 -17.17 -16.71 10.69
CA GLY A 58 -15.84 -16.15 10.38
C GLY A 58 -15.07 -15.73 11.62
N ILE A 59 -13.78 -15.44 11.41
CA ILE A 59 -12.84 -14.93 12.41
C ILE A 59 -12.59 -13.45 12.14
N TRP A 60 -12.51 -12.63 13.18
CA TRP A 60 -12.15 -11.21 13.10
C TRP A 60 -11.28 -10.77 14.27
N TYR A 61 -10.56 -9.66 14.11
CA TYR A 61 -9.88 -8.99 15.22
C TYR A 61 -10.90 -8.40 16.20
N LYS A 62 -10.77 -8.70 17.50
CA LYS A 62 -11.75 -8.32 18.54
C LYS A 62 -11.90 -6.81 18.71
N ASN A 63 -10.78 -6.11 18.88
CA ASN A 63 -10.75 -4.70 19.25
C ASN A 63 -10.76 -3.72 18.05
N VAL A 64 -10.90 -4.24 16.82
CA VAL A 64 -10.81 -3.48 15.58
C VAL A 64 -12.20 -3.11 15.07
N SER A 65 -12.46 -1.80 14.93
CA SER A 65 -13.71 -1.25 14.39
C SER A 65 -13.41 -0.25 13.26
N PRO A 66 -13.95 -0.43 12.04
CA PRO A 66 -14.97 -1.42 11.65
C PRO A 66 -14.46 -2.87 11.66
N ARG A 67 -15.37 -3.81 11.96
CA ARG A 67 -15.07 -5.23 12.16
C ARG A 67 -14.30 -5.79 10.97
N THR A 68 -13.04 -6.17 11.19
CA THR A 68 -12.16 -6.69 10.14
C THR A 68 -12.16 -8.21 10.17
N ILE A 69 -12.91 -8.82 9.25
CA ILE A 69 -12.91 -10.26 9.00
C ILE A 69 -11.55 -10.67 8.41
N VAL A 70 -11.03 -11.82 8.84
CA VAL A 70 -9.76 -12.41 8.37
C VAL A 70 -9.90 -13.86 7.88
N TRP A 71 -11.00 -14.54 8.22
CA TRP A 71 -11.32 -15.87 7.74
C TRP A 71 -12.84 -16.11 7.71
N VAL A 72 -13.33 -16.94 6.79
CA VAL A 72 -14.76 -17.26 6.61
C VAL A 72 -14.91 -18.74 6.25
N ALA A 73 -15.69 -19.50 7.02
CA ALA A 73 -15.87 -20.93 6.81
C ALA A 73 -16.76 -21.22 5.59
N ASN A 74 -18.04 -20.87 5.68
CA ASN A 74 -19.06 -21.21 4.68
C ASN A 74 -19.17 -20.16 3.56
N ARG A 75 -18.04 -19.62 3.09
CA ARG A 75 -18.00 -18.46 2.18
C ARG A 75 -18.78 -18.65 0.87
N GLU A 76 -18.92 -19.89 0.41
CA GLU A 76 -19.69 -20.25 -0.80
C GLU A 76 -21.19 -20.51 -0.54
N THR A 77 -21.57 -20.92 0.68
CA THR A 77 -22.94 -21.33 1.03
C THR A 77 -23.45 -20.54 2.24
N PRO A 78 -24.14 -19.40 2.04
CA PRO A 78 -24.64 -18.55 3.12
C PRO A 78 -25.79 -19.19 3.91
N ILE A 79 -25.98 -18.72 5.14
CA ILE A 79 -27.12 -19.06 6.01
C ILE A 79 -28.13 -17.91 6.04
N SER A 80 -29.42 -18.22 6.12
CA SER A 80 -30.52 -17.21 6.14
C SER A 80 -30.92 -16.73 7.54
N ASP A 81 -30.65 -17.51 8.59
CA ASP A 81 -30.92 -17.14 10.00
C ASP A 81 -29.89 -17.82 10.92
N MET A 82 -29.04 -17.01 11.55
CA MET A 82 -28.01 -17.43 12.50
C MET A 82 -28.55 -18.08 13.78
N ASN A 83 -29.77 -17.76 14.21
CA ASN A 83 -30.35 -18.32 15.45
C ASN A 83 -30.82 -19.76 15.25
N SER A 84 -31.04 -20.14 13.99
CA SER A 84 -31.49 -21.47 13.57
C SER A 84 -30.34 -22.37 13.08
N ALA A 85 -29.09 -21.92 13.22
CA ALA A 85 -27.90 -22.62 12.75
C ALA A 85 -26.90 -22.87 13.88
N GLU A 86 -26.18 -23.98 13.77
CA GLU A 86 -25.27 -24.47 14.81
C GLU A 86 -23.90 -24.80 14.21
N LEU A 87 -22.85 -24.16 14.71
CA LEU A 87 -21.47 -24.61 14.52
C LEU A 87 -21.11 -25.52 15.71
N LYS A 88 -20.91 -26.82 15.48
CA LYS A 88 -20.68 -27.83 16.53
C LYS A 88 -19.71 -28.92 16.07
N ILE A 89 -19.19 -29.72 16.99
CA ILE A 89 -18.40 -30.90 16.64
C ILE A 89 -19.33 -32.11 16.47
N LEU A 90 -19.16 -32.86 15.39
CA LEU A 90 -19.92 -34.06 15.07
C LEU A 90 -18.99 -35.07 14.37
N HIS A 91 -18.91 -36.30 14.88
CA HIS A 91 -18.03 -37.37 14.37
C HIS A 91 -16.58 -36.90 14.14
N GLY A 92 -15.99 -36.24 15.15
CA GLY A 92 -14.62 -35.71 15.10
C GLY A 92 -14.39 -34.50 14.17
N ASN A 93 -15.42 -34.05 13.44
CA ASN A 93 -15.36 -32.91 12.52
C ASN A 93 -16.05 -31.68 13.09
N LEU A 94 -15.54 -30.48 12.80
CA LEU A 94 -16.28 -29.24 13.04
C LEU A 94 -17.25 -29.04 11.87
N VAL A 95 -18.55 -28.97 12.17
CA VAL A 95 -19.63 -28.90 11.19
C VAL A 95 -20.54 -27.69 11.45
N LEU A 96 -21.07 -27.12 10.37
CA LEU A 96 -22.06 -26.07 10.38
C LEU A 96 -23.38 -26.62 9.84
N MET A 97 -24.40 -26.67 10.69
CA MET A 97 -25.73 -27.20 10.38
C MET A 97 -26.75 -26.07 10.30
N ASN A 98 -27.77 -26.22 9.45
CA ASN A 98 -28.97 -25.36 9.46
C ASN A 98 -30.12 -25.96 10.29
N LYS A 99 -31.25 -25.24 10.36
CA LYS A 99 -32.45 -25.61 11.13
C LYS A 99 -33.05 -26.99 10.83
N SER A 100 -32.79 -27.52 9.64
CA SER A 100 -33.24 -28.84 9.20
C SER A 100 -32.17 -29.92 9.40
N GLN A 101 -31.11 -29.62 10.17
CA GLN A 101 -29.88 -30.41 10.31
C GLN A 101 -29.23 -30.79 8.96
N VAL A 102 -29.40 -29.95 7.94
CA VAL A 102 -28.68 -30.07 6.67
C VAL A 102 -27.30 -29.44 6.83
N LEU A 103 -26.28 -30.18 6.42
CA LEU A 103 -24.88 -29.76 6.46
C LEU A 103 -24.64 -28.62 5.47
N ILE A 104 -24.12 -27.49 5.97
CA ILE A 104 -23.75 -26.30 5.18
C ILE A 104 -22.24 -26.26 4.93
N TRP A 105 -21.44 -26.69 5.91
CA TRP A 105 -19.97 -26.72 5.83
C TRP A 105 -19.39 -27.75 6.82
N SER A 106 -18.22 -28.31 6.50
CA SER A 106 -17.47 -29.23 7.36
C SER A 106 -15.96 -29.11 7.12
N THR A 107 -15.18 -29.46 8.14
CA THR A 107 -13.72 -29.65 8.03
C THR A 107 -13.28 -30.84 7.17
N ASN A 108 -14.18 -31.78 6.87
CA ASN A 108 -13.95 -32.95 5.98
C ASN A 108 -12.69 -33.78 6.31
N VAL A 109 -12.40 -33.98 7.59
CA VAL A 109 -11.26 -34.76 8.09
C VAL A 109 -11.64 -36.23 8.25
N ASN A 110 -10.82 -37.11 7.67
CA ASN A 110 -10.86 -38.55 7.94
C ASN A 110 -10.13 -38.88 9.26
N SER A 111 -10.71 -38.51 10.40
CA SER A 111 -10.18 -38.85 11.73
C SER A 111 -11.00 -39.94 12.43
N THR A 112 -10.33 -40.78 13.21
CA THR A 112 -10.95 -41.80 14.08
C THR A 112 -11.21 -41.30 15.51
N THR A 113 -10.72 -40.13 15.90
CA THR A 113 -10.84 -39.58 17.28
C THR A 113 -12.17 -38.84 17.50
N SER A 114 -13.29 -39.55 17.32
CA SER A 114 -14.62 -38.93 17.20
C SER A 114 -15.18 -38.29 18.48
N SER A 115 -14.73 -38.70 19.66
CA SER A 115 -15.30 -38.32 20.97
C SER A 115 -14.48 -37.30 21.76
N SER A 116 -13.19 -37.13 21.44
CA SER A 116 -12.22 -36.29 22.14
C SER A 116 -11.89 -34.98 21.40
N ALA A 117 -12.40 -34.79 20.18
CA ALA A 117 -12.08 -33.64 19.34
C ALA A 117 -12.48 -32.29 19.98
N VAL A 118 -11.58 -31.31 19.87
CA VAL A 118 -11.76 -29.92 20.35
C VAL A 118 -11.25 -28.94 19.29
N ALA A 119 -12.07 -27.94 18.96
CA ALA A 119 -11.64 -26.78 18.18
C ALA A 119 -11.12 -25.69 19.14
N THR A 120 -9.99 -25.05 18.85
CA THR A 120 -9.40 -23.98 19.68
C THR A 120 -8.95 -22.81 18.81
N LEU A 121 -9.28 -21.57 19.19
CA LEU A 121 -8.86 -20.35 18.49
C LEU A 121 -7.59 -19.77 19.13
N GLY A 122 -6.48 -19.78 18.39
CA GLY A 122 -5.21 -19.21 18.84
C GLY A 122 -5.11 -17.70 18.67
N ASP A 123 -4.21 -17.06 19.43
CA ASP A 123 -3.96 -15.61 19.38
C ASP A 123 -3.26 -15.12 18.10
N ASN A 124 -2.85 -16.03 17.21
CA ASN A 124 -2.47 -15.74 15.83
C ASN A 124 -3.66 -15.73 14.85
N GLY A 125 -4.88 -16.06 15.31
CA GLY A 125 -6.07 -16.17 14.48
C GLY A 125 -6.25 -17.54 13.80
N ASN A 126 -5.40 -18.53 14.09
CA ASN A 126 -5.57 -19.89 13.61
C ASN A 126 -6.63 -20.63 14.44
N LEU A 127 -7.61 -21.23 13.77
CA LEU A 127 -8.58 -22.14 14.39
C LEU A 127 -8.10 -23.57 14.14
N VAL A 128 -7.69 -24.26 15.19
CA VAL A 128 -7.13 -25.62 15.12
C VAL A 128 -8.13 -26.62 15.66
N LEU A 129 -8.37 -27.70 14.92
CA LEU A 129 -9.14 -28.87 15.35
C LEU A 129 -8.16 -30.02 15.62
N ARG A 130 -8.16 -30.50 16.87
CA ARG A 130 -7.20 -31.46 17.42
C ARG A 130 -7.88 -32.41 18.40
N ASP A 131 -7.16 -33.42 18.87
CA ASP A 131 -7.60 -34.20 20.02
C ASP A 131 -7.48 -33.38 21.32
N GLY A 132 -8.47 -33.45 22.20
CA GLY A 132 -8.50 -32.76 23.48
C GLY A 132 -7.45 -33.26 24.49
N SER A 133 -6.97 -34.50 24.33
CA SER A 133 -5.86 -35.07 25.11
C SER A 133 -4.48 -34.60 24.65
N GLU A 134 -4.35 -34.06 23.44
CA GLU A 134 -3.09 -33.54 22.93
C GLU A 134 -2.80 -32.12 23.48
N PRO A 135 -1.52 -31.75 23.65
CA PRO A 135 -1.12 -30.39 23.98
C PRO A 135 -1.71 -29.35 23.01
N ARG A 136 -2.00 -28.15 23.52
CA ARG A 136 -2.41 -26.99 22.71
C ARG A 136 -1.38 -26.56 21.65
N THR A 137 -0.16 -27.09 21.71
CA THR A 137 0.94 -26.89 20.75
C THR A 137 1.02 -27.96 19.65
N SER A 138 0.10 -28.93 19.63
CA SER A 138 -0.05 -29.87 18.49
C SER A 138 -0.47 -29.11 17.22
N GLU A 139 -0.01 -29.57 16.05
CA GLU A 139 -0.52 -29.09 14.75
C GLU A 139 -2.00 -29.45 14.54
N GLY A 140 -2.52 -30.43 15.30
CA GLY A 140 -3.87 -30.95 15.13
C GLY A 140 -4.06 -31.68 13.80
N PHE A 141 -5.32 -31.96 13.44
CA PHE A 141 -5.68 -32.64 12.20
C PHE A 141 -6.46 -31.77 11.21
N TRP A 142 -6.82 -30.54 11.59
CA TRP A 142 -7.26 -29.49 10.65
C TRP A 142 -6.94 -28.10 11.21
N GLN A 143 -6.65 -27.15 10.32
CA GLN A 143 -6.37 -25.74 10.65
C GLN A 143 -7.03 -24.78 9.66
N SER A 144 -7.52 -23.63 10.13
CA SER A 144 -7.99 -22.55 9.25
C SER A 144 -6.87 -21.96 8.40
N PHE A 145 -5.63 -21.94 8.91
CA PHE A 145 -4.45 -21.47 8.18
C PHE A 145 -4.14 -22.29 6.92
N TYR A 146 -4.49 -23.58 6.87
CA TYR A 146 -4.36 -24.39 5.64
C TYR A 146 -5.52 -24.19 4.65
N ASN A 147 -6.57 -23.47 5.06
CA ASN A 147 -7.77 -23.19 4.29
C ASN A 147 -8.02 -21.65 4.23
N PRO A 148 -7.05 -20.85 3.72
CA PRO A 148 -7.14 -19.39 3.75
C PRO A 148 -8.30 -18.87 2.90
N THR A 149 -8.76 -17.65 3.21
CA THR A 149 -9.81 -16.98 2.43
C THR A 149 -9.23 -15.88 1.56
N ASP A 150 -9.38 -14.60 1.93
CA ASP A 150 -8.79 -13.43 1.28
C ASP A 150 -7.61 -12.85 2.07
N THR A 151 -7.60 -13.03 3.39
CA THR A 151 -6.57 -12.51 4.29
C THR A 151 -5.56 -13.59 4.67
N PHE A 152 -4.27 -13.22 4.66
CA PHE A 152 -3.12 -14.00 5.07
C PHE A 152 -2.48 -13.32 6.28
N LEU A 153 -2.25 -14.09 7.35
CA LEU A 153 -1.90 -13.59 8.69
C LEU A 153 -0.46 -13.99 9.10
N PRO A 154 0.14 -13.29 10.09
CA PRO A 154 1.47 -13.64 10.58
C PRO A 154 1.49 -15.06 11.17
N GLY A 155 2.52 -15.82 10.85
CA GLY A 155 2.64 -17.25 11.19
C GLY A 155 1.82 -18.19 10.32
N GLY A 156 1.03 -17.68 9.37
CA GLY A 156 0.36 -18.50 8.35
C GLY A 156 1.33 -18.99 7.28
N LYS A 157 1.01 -20.15 6.68
CA LYS A 157 1.65 -20.63 5.43
C LYS A 157 0.72 -20.37 4.25
N LEU A 158 1.30 -19.99 3.10
CA LEU A 158 0.69 -20.18 1.78
C LEU A 158 1.55 -21.20 1.04
N ALA A 159 1.02 -22.40 0.81
CA ALA A 159 1.79 -23.58 0.45
C ALA A 159 1.33 -24.29 -0.84
N TYR A 160 2.27 -25.03 -1.42
CA TYR A 160 2.09 -26.06 -2.45
C TYR A 160 2.66 -27.38 -1.93
N ASP A 161 1.79 -28.38 -1.69
CA ASP A 161 2.21 -29.75 -1.34
C ASP A 161 2.64 -30.47 -2.63
N LYS A 162 3.89 -30.91 -2.69
CA LYS A 162 4.53 -31.55 -3.85
C LYS A 162 4.08 -33.00 -4.06
N ARG A 163 3.66 -33.67 -2.98
CA ARG A 163 3.21 -35.07 -2.93
C ARG A 163 1.77 -35.22 -3.41
N THR A 164 0.86 -34.31 -3.02
CA THR A 164 -0.53 -34.25 -3.50
C THR A 164 -0.68 -33.40 -4.78
N LYS A 165 0.29 -32.52 -5.06
CA LYS A 165 0.25 -31.48 -6.12
C LYS A 165 -0.87 -30.44 -5.91
N THR A 166 -1.28 -30.21 -4.67
CA THR A 166 -2.32 -29.22 -4.32
C THR A 166 -1.72 -27.89 -3.87
N LYS A 167 -2.21 -26.78 -4.43
CA LYS A 167 -1.90 -25.40 -4.01
C LYS A 167 -2.99 -24.83 -3.09
N GLN A 168 -2.58 -24.15 -2.03
CA GLN A 168 -3.44 -23.21 -1.30
C GLN A 168 -3.62 -21.94 -2.13
N LEU A 169 -4.83 -21.36 -2.09
CA LEU A 169 -5.21 -20.20 -2.90
C LEU A 169 -5.78 -19.10 -1.99
N LEU A 170 -5.04 -18.02 -1.79
CA LEU A 170 -5.58 -16.83 -1.16
C LEU A 170 -6.44 -16.10 -2.21
N THR A 171 -7.77 -16.20 -2.09
CA THR A 171 -8.73 -15.77 -3.11
C THR A 171 -9.63 -14.66 -2.57
N SER A 172 -9.72 -13.54 -3.30
CA SER A 172 -10.50 -12.35 -2.91
C SER A 172 -11.94 -12.70 -2.57
N TRP A 173 -12.61 -11.82 -1.83
CA TRP A 173 -14.07 -11.80 -1.85
C TRP A 173 -14.56 -11.42 -3.25
N LYS A 174 -15.82 -11.71 -3.55
CA LYS A 174 -16.44 -11.31 -4.81
C LYS A 174 -16.74 -9.81 -4.83
N ASN A 175 -17.23 -9.28 -3.70
CA ASN A 175 -17.38 -7.85 -3.43
C ASN A 175 -17.49 -7.60 -1.92
N SER A 176 -17.81 -6.37 -1.50
CA SER A 176 -17.90 -5.99 -0.08
C SER A 176 -19.05 -6.62 0.72
N GLU A 177 -20.04 -7.25 0.06
CA GLU A 177 -21.24 -7.84 0.70
C GLU A 177 -21.42 -9.34 0.37
N ASP A 178 -20.50 -9.93 -0.42
CA ASP A 178 -20.50 -11.33 -0.85
C ASP A 178 -19.08 -11.93 -0.69
N PRO A 179 -18.80 -12.68 0.40
CA PRO A 179 -17.48 -13.23 0.70
C PRO A 179 -17.14 -14.47 -0.12
N ALA A 180 -18.04 -14.91 -1.01
CA ALA A 180 -17.78 -15.97 -1.98
C ALA A 180 -16.49 -15.71 -2.78
N PRO A 181 -15.81 -16.76 -3.29
CA PRO A 181 -14.56 -16.59 -4.03
C PRO A 181 -14.74 -15.66 -5.25
N GLY A 182 -14.00 -14.55 -5.24
CA GLY A 182 -13.93 -13.61 -6.35
C GLY A 182 -12.98 -14.06 -7.45
N LEU A 183 -12.76 -13.18 -8.43
CA LEU A 183 -11.93 -13.47 -9.59
C LEU A 183 -10.42 -13.48 -9.31
N PHE A 184 -9.94 -12.92 -8.20
CA PHE A 184 -8.51 -12.68 -8.00
C PHE A 184 -7.93 -13.65 -6.97
N SER A 185 -6.83 -14.32 -7.31
CA SER A 185 -6.19 -15.32 -6.45
C SER A 185 -4.66 -15.21 -6.47
N LEU A 186 -4.06 -15.30 -5.28
CA LEU A 186 -2.63 -15.43 -5.05
C LEU A 186 -2.26 -16.91 -4.79
N GLU A 187 -1.20 -17.37 -5.44
CA GLU A 187 -0.65 -18.73 -5.30
C GLU A 187 0.89 -18.75 -5.35
N VAL A 188 1.51 -19.76 -4.75
CA VAL A 188 2.95 -20.03 -4.90
C VAL A 188 3.20 -20.74 -6.24
N ASP A 189 4.23 -20.32 -6.97
CA ASP A 189 4.75 -21.01 -8.15
C ASP A 189 5.92 -21.93 -7.77
N PRO A 190 5.75 -23.26 -7.85
CA PRO A 190 6.78 -24.22 -7.47
C PRO A 190 7.98 -24.26 -8.42
N ASN A 191 7.92 -23.59 -9.59
CA ASN A 191 8.99 -23.59 -10.59
C ASN A 191 9.83 -22.31 -10.52
N GLY A 192 9.20 -21.13 -10.41
CA GLY A 192 9.88 -19.84 -10.46
C GLY A 192 10.44 -19.30 -9.13
N ARG A 193 10.33 -20.06 -8.03
CA ARG A 193 10.64 -19.62 -6.65
C ARG A 193 9.98 -18.27 -6.30
N GLN A 194 8.70 -18.14 -6.64
CA GLN A 194 7.96 -16.88 -6.60
C GLN A 194 6.49 -17.12 -6.21
N PHE A 195 5.72 -16.05 -6.04
CA PHE A 195 4.26 -16.11 -6.00
C PHE A 195 3.63 -15.29 -7.12
N ILE A 196 2.44 -15.72 -7.57
CA ILE A 196 1.75 -15.23 -8.76
C ILE A 196 0.35 -14.76 -8.39
N LEU A 197 -0.05 -13.60 -8.91
CA LEU A 197 -1.43 -13.14 -8.92
C LEU A 197 -2.10 -13.56 -10.23
N ARG A 198 -3.19 -14.32 -10.14
CA ARG A 198 -4.00 -14.79 -11.26
C ARG A 198 -5.42 -14.27 -11.22
N ARG A 199 -5.97 -13.94 -12.40
CA ARG A 199 -7.40 -13.69 -12.62
C ARG A 199 -8.07 -14.98 -13.07
N ASN A 200 -9.25 -15.26 -12.53
CA ASN A 200 -10.03 -16.48 -12.76
C ASN A 200 -9.19 -17.78 -12.57
N ARG A 201 -8.25 -17.78 -11.61
CA ARG A 201 -7.27 -18.85 -11.33
C ARG A 201 -6.40 -19.30 -12.52
N THR A 202 -6.45 -18.60 -13.65
CA THR A 202 -5.80 -18.97 -14.92
C THR A 202 -4.79 -17.90 -15.34
N GLU A 203 -5.26 -16.72 -15.73
CA GLU A 203 -4.46 -15.66 -16.34
C GLU A 203 -3.53 -14.98 -15.32
N PRO A 204 -2.19 -15.16 -15.41
CA PRO A 204 -1.24 -14.48 -14.55
C PRO A 204 -1.10 -13.01 -14.98
N TYR A 205 -1.20 -12.08 -14.04
CA TYR A 205 -1.08 -10.65 -14.34
C TYR A 205 0.02 -9.93 -13.55
N TRP A 206 0.56 -10.55 -12.50
CA TRP A 206 1.70 -10.06 -11.76
C TRP A 206 2.41 -11.21 -11.05
N VAL A 207 3.72 -11.09 -10.86
CA VAL A 207 4.56 -12.06 -10.15
C VAL A 207 5.45 -11.31 -9.15
N SER A 208 5.81 -11.97 -8.06
CA SER A 208 6.72 -11.40 -7.05
C SER A 208 8.16 -11.23 -7.54
N GLY A 209 8.51 -11.84 -8.67
CA GLY A 209 9.90 -12.15 -9.02
C GLY A 209 10.44 -13.27 -8.12
N ALA A 210 11.60 -13.81 -8.50
CA ALA A 210 12.23 -14.90 -7.76
C ALA A 210 12.66 -14.47 -6.35
N TRP A 211 12.64 -15.43 -5.41
CA TRP A 211 13.21 -15.31 -4.08
C TRP A 211 14.73 -15.19 -4.13
N ASN A 212 15.28 -14.07 -3.65
CA ASN A 212 16.72 -13.80 -3.69
C ASN A 212 17.50 -14.41 -2.50
N GLY A 213 16.79 -14.92 -1.49
CA GLY A 213 17.37 -15.32 -0.20
C GLY A 213 16.57 -14.75 0.98
N HIS A 214 16.10 -13.51 0.84
CA HIS A 214 15.51 -12.72 1.92
C HIS A 214 14.23 -11.95 1.52
N ILE A 215 14.03 -11.69 0.22
CA ILE A 215 12.81 -11.09 -0.34
C ILE A 215 12.58 -11.60 -1.78
N PHE A 216 11.39 -11.35 -2.32
CA PHE A 216 11.11 -11.50 -3.75
C PHE A 216 11.33 -10.17 -4.47
N ASN A 217 12.01 -10.18 -5.62
CA ASN A 217 12.57 -8.98 -6.27
C ASN A 217 11.58 -7.84 -6.59
N LEU A 218 10.27 -8.09 -6.66
CA LEU A 218 9.22 -7.10 -6.97
C LEU A 218 8.29 -6.80 -5.77
N VAL A 219 8.57 -7.36 -4.60
CA VAL A 219 7.87 -7.06 -3.34
C VAL A 219 8.60 -5.91 -2.63
N PRO A 220 7.92 -4.83 -2.20
CA PRO A 220 8.57 -3.72 -1.50
C PRO A 220 9.24 -4.12 -0.19
N GLY A 221 10.45 -3.59 0.04
CA GLY A 221 11.32 -3.97 1.15
C GLY A 221 10.83 -3.53 2.53
N LEU A 222 10.10 -4.41 3.22
CA LEU A 222 9.65 -4.25 4.61
C LEU A 222 10.26 -5.28 5.57
N ASN A 223 11.42 -5.86 5.21
CA ASN A 223 12.14 -6.91 5.97
C ASN A 223 12.56 -6.50 7.39
N TYR A 224 12.33 -5.23 7.75
CA TYR A 224 12.58 -4.62 9.05
C TYR A 224 11.32 -4.56 9.94
N ILE A 225 10.11 -4.65 9.37
CA ILE A 225 8.83 -4.77 10.10
C ILE A 225 8.47 -6.24 10.32
N TYR A 226 8.70 -7.07 9.30
CA TYR A 226 8.46 -8.51 9.35
C TYR A 226 9.62 -9.28 8.72
N ASN A 227 9.89 -10.46 9.28
CA ASN A 227 10.69 -11.48 8.62
C ASN A 227 9.78 -12.22 7.62
N LEU A 228 10.19 -12.25 6.36
CA LEU A 228 9.55 -13.03 5.29
C LEU A 228 10.40 -14.27 5.03
N SER A 229 9.78 -15.42 4.78
CA SER A 229 10.53 -16.65 4.49
C SER A 229 9.85 -17.47 3.40
N TYR A 230 10.62 -17.81 2.36
CA TYR A 230 10.30 -18.83 1.38
C TYR A 230 11.03 -20.12 1.78
N VAL A 231 10.27 -21.20 2.00
CA VAL A 231 10.81 -22.52 2.34
C VAL A 231 10.48 -23.48 1.21
N ASP A 232 11.48 -24.24 0.76
CA ASP A 232 11.31 -25.27 -0.26
C ASP A 232 11.99 -26.56 0.20
N ASN A 233 11.21 -27.62 0.40
CA ASN A 233 11.68 -28.92 0.89
C ASN A 233 11.13 -30.07 0.04
N ALA A 234 11.35 -31.32 0.47
CA ALA A 234 10.91 -32.50 -0.29
C ALA A 234 9.37 -32.65 -0.38
N ASN A 235 8.64 -32.17 0.63
CA ASN A 235 7.20 -32.36 0.78
C ASN A 235 6.39 -31.13 0.33
N GLU A 236 6.85 -29.93 0.65
CA GLU A 236 6.13 -28.68 0.37
C GLU A 236 7.06 -27.53 -0.04
N THR A 237 6.48 -26.59 -0.79
CA THR A 237 7.02 -25.23 -1.04
C THR A 237 6.05 -24.23 -0.42
N TYR A 238 6.51 -23.32 0.44
CA TYR A 238 5.61 -22.34 1.05
C TYR A 238 6.26 -20.98 1.34
N VAL A 239 5.39 -19.98 1.44
CA VAL A 239 5.72 -18.64 1.97
C VAL A 239 5.08 -18.50 3.35
N THR A 240 5.83 -17.93 4.30
CA THR A 240 5.37 -17.55 5.64
C THR A 240 5.98 -16.20 6.00
N TYR A 241 5.35 -15.45 6.91
CA TYR A 241 5.97 -14.26 7.49
C TYR A 241 5.67 -14.13 8.99
N SER A 242 6.51 -13.43 9.74
CA SER A 242 6.32 -13.15 11.16
C SER A 242 6.80 -11.75 11.51
N LEU A 243 6.05 -11.04 12.35
CA LEU A 243 6.43 -9.70 12.83
C LEU A 243 7.56 -9.78 13.86
N TYR A 244 8.37 -8.72 13.98
CA TYR A 244 9.34 -8.61 15.08
C TYR A 244 8.68 -8.13 16.38
N ASP A 245 7.75 -7.18 16.28
CA ASP A 245 6.78 -6.86 17.34
C ASP A 245 5.49 -7.68 17.12
N PRO A 246 5.08 -8.55 18.07
CA PRO A 246 3.85 -9.32 17.98
C PRO A 246 2.59 -8.55 18.41
N SER A 247 2.70 -7.32 18.94
CA SER A 247 1.55 -6.52 19.36
C SER A 247 0.90 -5.72 18.21
N SER A 248 1.69 -5.29 17.23
CA SER A 248 1.24 -4.69 15.96
C SER A 248 0.29 -5.62 15.20
N LEU A 249 -0.91 -5.15 14.84
CA LEU A 249 -1.81 -5.90 13.96
C LEU A 249 -1.44 -5.65 12.50
N PHE A 250 -1.06 -6.72 11.78
CA PHE A 250 -0.52 -6.65 10.42
C PHE A 250 -1.02 -7.81 9.57
N ARG A 251 -1.51 -7.54 8.35
CA ARG A 251 -2.09 -8.56 7.45
C ARG A 251 -1.81 -8.29 5.98
N SER A 252 -1.74 -9.36 5.19
CA SER A 252 -1.77 -9.30 3.72
C SER A 252 -3.17 -9.69 3.22
N VAL A 253 -3.71 -8.99 2.22
CA VAL A 253 -5.09 -9.20 1.74
C VAL A 253 -5.14 -9.26 0.21
N MET A 254 -5.75 -10.31 -0.33
CA MET A 254 -6.14 -10.39 -1.74
C MET A 254 -7.43 -9.59 -1.93
N ASP A 255 -7.30 -8.29 -2.19
CA ASP A 255 -8.43 -7.35 -2.21
C ASP A 255 -9.38 -7.57 -3.41
N ILE A 256 -10.64 -7.15 -3.28
CA ILE A 256 -11.64 -7.19 -4.35
C ILE A 256 -11.22 -6.38 -5.59
N SER A 257 -10.31 -5.41 -5.44
CA SER A 257 -9.73 -4.66 -6.56
C SER A 257 -8.65 -5.42 -7.35
N GLY A 258 -8.35 -6.67 -6.96
CA GLY A 258 -7.32 -7.50 -7.61
C GLY A 258 -5.89 -7.11 -7.27
N GLN A 259 -5.70 -6.24 -6.28
CA GLN A 259 -4.38 -5.95 -5.70
C GLN A 259 -4.15 -6.80 -4.45
N LEU A 260 -2.97 -7.41 -4.33
CA LEU A 260 -2.46 -7.86 -3.04
C LEU A 260 -2.05 -6.62 -2.23
N LYS A 261 -2.66 -6.42 -1.06
CA LYS A 261 -2.43 -5.26 -0.19
C LYS A 261 -1.81 -5.70 1.13
N GLN A 262 -0.74 -5.03 1.55
CA GLN A 262 -0.12 -5.20 2.86
C GLN A 262 -0.58 -4.05 3.76
N THR A 263 -1.15 -4.34 4.93
CA THR A 263 -1.73 -3.31 5.81
C THR A 263 -1.35 -3.49 7.28
N SER A 264 -1.02 -2.40 7.96
CA SER A 264 -0.91 -2.29 9.42
C SER A 264 -2.15 -1.60 10.01
N TRP A 265 -2.52 -1.92 11.25
CA TRP A 265 -3.54 -1.19 12.00
C TRP A 265 -2.89 -0.06 12.79
N VAL A 266 -3.42 1.16 12.67
CA VAL A 266 -2.91 2.32 13.41
C VAL A 266 -3.92 2.69 14.51
N GLU A 267 -3.65 2.26 15.75
CA GLU A 267 -4.62 2.41 16.86
C GLU A 267 -4.94 3.88 17.20
N ASN A 268 -3.98 4.78 17.03
CA ASN A 268 -4.15 6.24 17.15
C ASN A 268 -5.27 6.80 16.26
N THR A 269 -5.61 6.12 15.17
CA THR A 269 -6.43 6.68 14.08
C THR A 269 -7.58 5.77 13.67
N LYS A 270 -7.53 4.51 14.11
CA LYS A 270 -8.51 3.42 13.94
C LYS A 270 -8.81 3.10 12.47
N GLU A 271 -7.74 3.08 11.68
CA GLU A 271 -7.74 2.83 10.24
C GLU A 271 -6.62 1.83 9.88
N TRP A 272 -6.86 1.02 8.84
CA TRP A 272 -5.83 0.17 8.25
C TRP A 272 -4.97 1.02 7.31
N ASN A 273 -3.73 1.30 7.70
CA ASN A 273 -2.76 1.99 6.87
C ASN A 273 -2.25 1.04 5.77
N LEU A 274 -2.33 1.48 4.51
CA LEU A 274 -1.81 0.73 3.37
C LEU A 274 -0.29 0.90 3.29
N MET A 275 0.44 -0.19 3.53
CA MET A 275 1.90 -0.21 3.47
C MET A 275 2.37 -0.33 2.01
N TRP A 276 1.86 -1.33 1.29
CA TRP A 276 2.04 -1.42 -0.16
C TRP A 276 0.91 -2.22 -0.82
N ASN A 277 0.77 -2.03 -2.13
CA ASN A 277 -0.12 -2.82 -2.98
C ASN A 277 0.63 -3.32 -4.22
N GLN A 278 0.26 -4.49 -4.73
CA GLN A 278 0.76 -5.02 -6.01
C GLN A 278 -0.37 -5.64 -6.84
N PRO A 279 -0.51 -5.32 -8.14
CA PRO A 279 0.20 -4.26 -8.88
C PRO A 279 -0.06 -2.87 -8.30
N GLY A 280 0.97 -2.01 -8.23
CA GLY A 280 0.85 -0.69 -7.59
C GLY A 280 -0.19 0.26 -8.24
N ARG A 281 -0.25 0.29 -9.57
CA ARG A 281 -1.32 0.97 -10.34
C ARG A 281 -2.55 0.06 -10.49
N GLN A 282 -3.76 0.60 -10.38
CA GLN A 282 -4.99 -0.17 -10.38
C GLN A 282 -5.33 -0.74 -11.77
N CYS A 283 -5.06 -0.01 -12.85
CA CYS A 283 -5.25 -0.49 -14.22
C CYS A 283 -4.18 -1.48 -14.67
N ASN A 284 -3.13 -1.74 -13.88
CA ASN A 284 -2.22 -2.88 -14.13
C ASN A 284 -2.82 -4.23 -13.69
N VAL A 285 -3.97 -4.25 -12.99
CA VAL A 285 -4.73 -5.48 -12.74
C VAL A 285 -5.43 -5.91 -14.04
N TYR A 286 -5.00 -7.04 -14.61
CA TYR A 286 -5.47 -7.51 -15.91
C TYR A 286 -7.00 -7.65 -15.94
N ALA A 287 -7.64 -6.99 -16.91
CA ALA A 287 -9.08 -7.05 -17.14
C ALA A 287 -9.93 -6.77 -15.89
N TYR A 288 -9.47 -5.82 -15.05
CA TYR A 288 -10.18 -5.35 -13.85
C TYR A 288 -11.61 -4.90 -14.15
N CYS A 289 -11.81 -4.08 -15.18
CA CYS A 289 -13.13 -3.53 -15.57
C CYS A 289 -14.03 -4.50 -16.36
N GLY A 290 -13.68 -5.78 -16.45
CA GLY A 290 -14.45 -6.80 -17.18
C GLY A 290 -14.43 -6.64 -18.71
N ALA A 291 -15.37 -7.29 -19.38
CA ALA A 291 -15.54 -7.23 -20.84
C ALA A 291 -16.14 -5.88 -21.28
N PHE A 292 -15.59 -5.28 -22.34
CA PHE A 292 -16.01 -3.99 -22.91
C PHE A 292 -16.00 -2.78 -21.94
N GLY A 293 -15.40 -2.95 -20.76
CA GLY A 293 -15.07 -1.87 -19.83
C GLY A 293 -13.64 -1.37 -20.08
N THR A 294 -13.47 -0.05 -20.03
CA THR A 294 -12.18 0.64 -20.12
C THR A 294 -11.71 0.99 -18.72
N CYS A 295 -10.44 0.73 -18.42
CA CYS A 295 -9.79 1.21 -17.20
C CYS A 295 -9.05 2.53 -17.47
N ASN A 296 -9.17 3.52 -16.58
CA ASN A 296 -8.43 4.78 -16.64
C ASN A 296 -7.95 5.15 -15.22
N GLU A 297 -6.62 5.12 -15.02
CA GLU A 297 -5.95 5.38 -13.73
C GLU A 297 -6.25 6.79 -13.19
N TYR A 298 -6.61 7.72 -14.06
CA TYR A 298 -6.89 9.13 -13.75
C TYR A 298 -8.38 9.41 -13.48
N SER A 299 -9.24 8.39 -13.47
CA SER A 299 -10.70 8.52 -13.35
C SER A 299 -11.24 7.95 -12.03
N SER A 300 -12.39 8.48 -11.59
CA SER A 300 -13.11 7.99 -10.40
C SER A 300 -14.60 7.86 -10.73
N PRO A 301 -15.16 6.64 -10.79
CA PRO A 301 -14.49 5.34 -10.65
C PRO A 301 -13.50 5.06 -11.80
N PHE A 302 -12.48 4.23 -11.53
CA PHE A 302 -11.46 3.82 -12.51
C PHE A 302 -12.01 3.11 -13.76
N CYS A 303 -13.21 2.57 -13.69
CA CYS A 303 -13.85 1.77 -14.73
C CYS A 303 -15.08 2.48 -15.29
N TYR A 304 -15.21 2.49 -16.62
CA TYR A 304 -16.40 2.91 -17.34
C TYR A 304 -16.62 2.05 -18.58
N CYS A 305 -17.86 1.99 -19.06
CA CYS A 305 -18.18 1.25 -20.29
C CYS A 305 -17.73 2.03 -21.53
N LEU A 306 -17.35 1.30 -22.59
CA LEU A 306 -17.19 1.88 -23.92
C LEU A 306 -18.47 2.62 -24.36
N ARG A 307 -18.32 3.71 -25.12
CA ARG A 307 -19.45 4.43 -25.73
C ARG A 307 -20.28 3.46 -26.61
N GLY A 308 -21.61 3.45 -26.45
CA GLY A 308 -22.50 2.44 -27.04
C GLY A 308 -22.64 1.15 -26.22
N PHE A 309 -22.09 1.11 -25.00
CA PHE A 309 -22.21 0.01 -24.03
C PHE A 309 -22.62 0.54 -22.65
N LYS A 310 -23.40 -0.27 -21.93
CA LYS A 310 -23.87 -0.04 -20.56
C LYS A 310 -23.43 -1.17 -19.63
N GLN A 311 -23.49 -0.96 -18.32
CA GLN A 311 -23.10 -1.94 -17.30
C GLN A 311 -23.95 -3.22 -17.43
N LYS A 312 -23.33 -4.40 -17.28
CA LYS A 312 -24.05 -5.68 -17.24
C LYS A 312 -24.81 -5.88 -15.92
N SER A 313 -24.37 -5.22 -14.85
CA SER A 313 -25.04 -5.19 -13.54
C SER A 313 -24.67 -3.90 -12.80
N GLU A 314 -25.61 -2.96 -12.69
CA GLU A 314 -25.44 -1.72 -11.92
C GLU A 314 -25.18 -2.00 -10.44
N THR A 315 -25.87 -2.98 -9.86
CA THR A 315 -25.69 -3.39 -8.45
C THR A 315 -24.28 -3.94 -8.19
N GLY A 316 -23.72 -4.72 -9.12
CA GLY A 316 -22.34 -5.17 -9.05
C GLY A 316 -21.36 -3.99 -9.10
N TRP A 317 -21.51 -3.11 -10.10
CA TRP A 317 -20.65 -1.93 -10.27
C TRP A 317 -20.68 -0.99 -9.06
N ASN A 318 -21.84 -0.79 -8.43
CA ASN A 318 -21.95 0.00 -7.19
C ASN A 318 -21.17 -0.61 -6.01
N LEU A 319 -21.06 -1.94 -5.95
CA LEU A 319 -20.24 -2.69 -5.00
C LEU A 319 -18.78 -2.90 -5.48
N LYS A 320 -18.38 -2.21 -6.57
CA LYS A 320 -17.07 -2.32 -7.25
C LYS A 320 -16.79 -3.72 -7.86
N ASP A 321 -17.84 -4.52 -8.06
CA ASP A 321 -17.81 -5.78 -8.79
C ASP A 321 -17.95 -5.53 -10.30
N TYR A 322 -16.84 -5.20 -10.94
CA TYR A 322 -16.76 -5.01 -12.39
C TYR A 322 -16.63 -6.34 -13.16
N SER A 323 -16.73 -7.50 -12.50
CA SER A 323 -16.48 -8.82 -13.12
C SER A 323 -17.38 -9.10 -14.33
N GLY A 324 -18.64 -8.65 -14.26
CA GLY A 324 -19.62 -8.77 -15.35
C GLY A 324 -19.37 -7.82 -16.53
N GLY A 325 -18.51 -6.81 -16.38
CA GLY A 325 -18.21 -5.83 -17.42
C GLY A 325 -19.45 -5.07 -17.93
N CYS A 326 -19.45 -4.84 -19.24
CA CYS A 326 -20.44 -4.07 -19.98
C CYS A 326 -21.04 -4.88 -21.14
N VAL A 327 -22.24 -4.50 -21.57
CA VAL A 327 -22.96 -5.05 -22.72
C VAL A 327 -23.38 -3.93 -23.66
N ARG A 328 -23.58 -4.25 -24.94
CA ARG A 328 -24.02 -3.27 -25.95
C ARG A 328 -25.37 -2.66 -25.57
N GLU A 329 -25.58 -1.39 -25.89
CA GLU A 329 -26.90 -0.78 -25.79
C GLU A 329 -27.83 -1.21 -26.94
N VAL A 330 -27.25 -1.41 -28.12
CA VAL A 330 -27.94 -1.84 -29.35
C VAL A 330 -27.17 -2.98 -30.02
N ASP A 331 -27.88 -4.05 -30.37
CA ASP A 331 -27.30 -5.20 -31.07
C ASP A 331 -26.86 -4.88 -32.51
N LEU A 332 -25.92 -5.67 -33.02
CA LEU A 332 -25.34 -5.51 -34.37
C LEU A 332 -26.35 -5.92 -35.44
N LEU A 333 -26.80 -4.94 -36.22
CA LEU A 333 -27.85 -5.12 -37.25
C LEU A 333 -27.39 -6.04 -38.38
N GLN A 334 -26.10 -6.01 -38.73
CA GLN A 334 -25.61 -6.76 -39.89
C GLN A 334 -25.67 -8.28 -39.70
N CYS A 335 -25.67 -8.78 -38.46
CA CYS A 335 -25.38 -10.19 -38.13
C CYS A 335 -26.54 -11.00 -37.50
N GLY A 336 -27.76 -10.46 -37.40
CA GLY A 336 -28.94 -11.23 -36.95
C GLY A 336 -29.47 -12.23 -37.99
N ASN A 337 -30.46 -13.07 -37.65
CA ASN A 337 -30.96 -14.16 -38.52
C ASN A 337 -32.05 -13.78 -39.55
N GLY A 338 -32.62 -12.57 -39.53
CA GLY A 338 -33.73 -12.20 -40.43
C GLY A 338 -33.32 -11.78 -41.86
N SER A 339 -33.79 -12.48 -42.89
CA SER A 339 -33.49 -12.18 -44.30
C SER A 339 -34.16 -10.89 -44.82
N THR A 340 -33.39 -9.90 -45.31
CA THR A 340 -33.72 -9.00 -46.45
C THR A 340 -32.59 -8.00 -46.73
N SER A 341 -32.59 -7.41 -47.93
CA SER A 341 -31.49 -6.64 -48.55
C SER A 341 -31.32 -5.18 -48.10
N THR A 342 -31.90 -4.77 -46.97
CA THR A 342 -31.96 -3.35 -46.53
C THR A 342 -31.32 -3.07 -45.17
N ARG A 343 -30.53 -4.01 -44.62
CA ARG A 343 -29.75 -3.78 -43.39
C ARG A 343 -28.73 -2.66 -43.58
N ARG A 344 -28.77 -1.64 -42.72
CA ARG A 344 -27.66 -0.70 -42.55
C ARG A 344 -26.43 -1.50 -42.07
N LYS A 345 -25.30 -1.38 -42.76
CA LYS A 345 -24.03 -1.97 -42.33
C LYS A 345 -23.62 -1.40 -40.98
N ASP A 346 -23.07 -2.23 -40.10
CA ASP A 346 -22.54 -1.78 -38.81
C ASP A 346 -21.46 -0.69 -39.02
N LYS A 347 -21.24 0.15 -38.01
CA LYS A 347 -20.25 1.23 -38.05
C LYS A 347 -19.16 1.00 -37.00
N PHE A 348 -18.09 1.78 -37.08
CA PHE A 348 -17.09 1.85 -36.02
C PHE A 348 -17.08 3.21 -35.36
N LEU A 349 -16.92 3.20 -34.04
CA LEU A 349 -16.62 4.39 -33.25
C LEU A 349 -15.13 4.39 -32.93
N GLU A 350 -14.46 5.48 -33.25
CA GLU A 350 -13.06 5.70 -32.90
C GLU A 350 -12.91 5.85 -31.38
N ASN A 351 -11.91 5.17 -30.81
CA ASN A 351 -11.44 5.39 -29.46
C ASN A 351 -9.91 5.48 -29.45
N SER A 352 -9.40 6.70 -29.26
CA SER A 352 -7.98 7.05 -29.40
C SER A 352 -7.27 7.18 -28.04
N HIS A 353 -5.93 7.17 -28.07
CA HIS A 353 -5.05 7.16 -26.89
C HIS A 353 -5.31 5.99 -25.92
N VAL A 354 -5.56 4.79 -26.45
CA VAL A 354 -5.72 3.57 -25.65
C VAL A 354 -4.50 2.65 -25.71
N ARG A 355 -4.31 1.86 -24.66
CA ARG A 355 -3.55 0.61 -24.70
C ARG A 355 -4.44 -0.49 -25.27
N LEU A 356 -4.03 -1.07 -26.38
CA LEU A 356 -4.81 -2.07 -27.11
C LEU A 356 -5.00 -3.36 -26.28
N PRO A 357 -6.14 -4.06 -26.41
CA PRO A 357 -6.35 -5.38 -25.79
C PRO A 357 -5.38 -6.43 -26.33
N ASN A 358 -5.06 -7.43 -25.50
CA ASN A 358 -4.29 -8.61 -25.93
C ASN A 358 -5.08 -9.45 -26.97
N ASN A 359 -4.44 -10.49 -27.52
CA ASN A 359 -5.06 -11.51 -28.36
C ASN A 359 -5.68 -10.96 -29.67
N SER A 360 -5.06 -9.94 -30.26
CA SER A 360 -5.41 -9.52 -31.63
C SER A 360 -4.97 -10.55 -32.67
N GLN A 361 -5.72 -10.64 -33.75
CA GLN A 361 -5.33 -11.35 -34.96
C GLN A 361 -4.71 -10.33 -35.93
N SER A 362 -3.48 -10.57 -36.37
CA SER A 362 -2.82 -9.78 -37.40
C SER A 362 -3.35 -10.20 -38.78
N VAL A 363 -3.72 -9.22 -39.62
CA VAL A 363 -4.31 -9.44 -40.95
C VAL A 363 -3.54 -8.64 -41.99
N ILE A 364 -3.33 -9.22 -43.17
CA ILE A 364 -2.78 -8.51 -44.33
C ILE A 364 -3.84 -7.56 -44.90
N ALA A 365 -3.71 -6.26 -44.59
CA ALA A 365 -4.53 -5.20 -45.18
C ALA A 365 -3.67 -3.95 -45.44
N GLY A 366 -3.60 -3.53 -46.71
CA GLY A 366 -2.78 -2.38 -47.14
C GLY A 366 -3.36 -0.99 -46.83
N SER A 367 -4.46 -0.90 -46.07
CA SER A 367 -5.04 0.36 -45.62
C SER A 367 -6.04 0.15 -44.47
N ALA A 368 -6.31 1.22 -43.71
CA ALA A 368 -7.30 1.21 -42.63
C ALA A 368 -8.70 0.78 -43.11
N GLY A 369 -9.19 1.31 -44.24
CA GLY A 369 -10.49 0.92 -44.81
C GLY A 369 -10.55 -0.53 -45.31
N LYS A 370 -9.40 -1.14 -45.65
CA LYS A 370 -9.34 -2.59 -45.93
C LYS A 370 -9.36 -3.42 -44.64
N CYS A 371 -8.74 -2.92 -43.57
CA CYS A 371 -8.81 -3.51 -42.23
C CYS A 371 -10.25 -3.50 -41.67
N GLU A 372 -10.92 -2.34 -41.78
CA GLU A 372 -12.35 -2.16 -41.51
C GLU A 372 -13.22 -3.16 -42.28
N SER A 373 -13.00 -3.27 -43.59
CA SER A 373 -13.73 -4.19 -44.47
C SER A 373 -13.60 -5.66 -44.06
N VAL A 374 -12.43 -6.09 -43.55
CA VAL A 374 -12.23 -7.44 -43.02
C VAL A 374 -13.00 -7.64 -41.71
N CYS A 375 -12.99 -6.65 -40.81
CA CYS A 375 -13.78 -6.75 -39.59
C CYS A 375 -15.29 -6.81 -39.89
N LEU A 376 -15.80 -5.99 -40.82
CA LEU A 376 -17.21 -6.02 -41.22
C LEU A 376 -17.66 -7.35 -41.82
N SER A 377 -16.79 -8.04 -42.56
CA SER A 377 -17.13 -9.34 -43.17
C SER A 377 -17.19 -10.49 -42.17
N ASN A 378 -16.56 -10.35 -40.99
CA ASN A 378 -16.59 -11.33 -39.91
C ASN A 378 -17.59 -10.89 -38.82
N CYS A 379 -18.69 -11.62 -38.64
CA CYS A 379 -19.70 -11.30 -37.62
C CYS A 379 -19.21 -11.49 -36.17
N SER A 380 -18.12 -12.22 -35.93
CA SER A 380 -17.49 -12.31 -34.61
C SER A 380 -16.57 -11.13 -34.30
N CYS A 381 -16.21 -10.30 -35.30
CA CYS A 381 -15.30 -9.18 -35.10
C CYS A 381 -15.97 -8.03 -34.33
N THR A 382 -15.33 -7.58 -33.25
CA THR A 382 -15.81 -6.52 -32.36
C THR A 382 -15.00 -5.24 -32.43
N ALA A 383 -13.74 -5.29 -32.88
CA ALA A 383 -12.90 -4.11 -33.10
C ALA A 383 -11.75 -4.35 -34.08
N TYR A 384 -11.17 -3.27 -34.62
CA TYR A 384 -9.89 -3.29 -35.32
C TYR A 384 -8.99 -2.10 -34.96
N SER A 385 -7.71 -2.17 -35.35
CA SER A 385 -6.69 -1.11 -35.21
C SER A 385 -5.77 -1.16 -36.42
N TYR A 386 -5.28 0.00 -36.88
CA TYR A 386 -4.35 0.10 -38.00
C TYR A 386 -3.27 1.14 -37.70
N ASP A 387 -2.00 0.73 -37.75
CA ASP A 387 -0.84 1.58 -37.38
C ASP A 387 -0.07 2.18 -38.58
N GLY A 388 -0.64 2.06 -39.79
CA GLY A 388 0.00 2.44 -41.04
C GLY A 388 0.72 1.29 -41.75
N LYS A 389 1.00 0.17 -41.07
CA LYS A 389 1.70 -1.00 -41.63
C LYS A 389 0.99 -2.33 -41.37
N ALA A 390 0.37 -2.48 -40.20
CA ALA A 390 -0.30 -3.69 -39.75
C ALA A 390 -1.77 -3.43 -39.40
N CYS A 391 -2.64 -4.40 -39.71
CA CYS A 391 -4.03 -4.44 -39.28
C CYS A 391 -4.17 -5.46 -38.14
N SER A 392 -4.65 -5.01 -36.99
CA SER A 392 -5.01 -5.85 -35.84
C SER A 392 -6.53 -5.94 -35.72
N VAL A 393 -7.07 -7.14 -35.56
CA VAL A 393 -8.51 -7.42 -35.50
C VAL A 393 -8.83 -8.24 -34.25
N TRP A 394 -9.89 -7.89 -33.53
CA TRP A 394 -10.36 -8.62 -32.34
C TRP A 394 -11.72 -9.25 -32.59
N ASN A 395 -11.87 -10.49 -32.14
CA ASN A 395 -13.13 -11.24 -32.18
C ASN A 395 -13.60 -11.56 -30.76
N GLY A 396 -14.91 -11.44 -30.50
CA GLY A 396 -15.48 -11.70 -29.17
C GLY A 396 -15.25 -10.57 -28.17
N GLU A 397 -15.17 -10.91 -26.88
CA GLU A 397 -15.08 -9.93 -25.79
C GLU A 397 -13.75 -9.17 -25.76
N LEU A 398 -13.82 -7.84 -25.65
CA LEU A 398 -12.64 -6.99 -25.47
C LEU A 398 -12.31 -6.91 -23.97
N LEU A 399 -11.13 -7.39 -23.57
CA LEU A 399 -10.66 -7.45 -22.19
C LEU A 399 -9.38 -6.64 -22.01
N ASN A 400 -9.20 -6.04 -20.84
CA ASN A 400 -8.01 -5.26 -20.48
C ASN A 400 -7.73 -4.04 -21.40
N LEU A 401 -8.79 -3.37 -21.88
CA LEU A 401 -8.66 -2.08 -22.56
C LEU A 401 -8.36 -0.99 -21.52
N GLN A 402 -7.35 -0.15 -21.79
CA GLN A 402 -6.93 0.93 -20.87
C GLN A 402 -6.88 2.26 -21.62
N GLN A 403 -7.45 3.32 -21.05
CA GLN A 403 -7.26 4.68 -21.52
C GLN A 403 -5.92 5.20 -20.97
N LEU A 404 -5.06 5.68 -21.86
CA LEU A 404 -3.84 6.37 -21.48
C LEU A 404 -4.07 7.89 -21.47
N SER A 405 -3.19 8.63 -20.83
CA SER A 405 -3.20 10.10 -20.94
C SER A 405 -2.75 10.55 -22.34
N GLU A 406 -3.16 11.75 -22.76
CA GLU A 406 -2.72 12.34 -24.04
C GLU A 406 -1.19 12.52 -24.13
N TYR A 407 -0.51 12.59 -22.98
CA TYR A 407 0.93 12.72 -22.85
C TYR A 407 1.69 11.37 -22.84
N GLU A 408 1.02 10.23 -22.68
CA GLU A 408 1.65 8.90 -22.76
C GLU A 408 1.79 8.48 -24.23
N GLY A 409 2.91 8.84 -24.85
CA GLY A 409 3.25 8.63 -26.28
C GLY A 409 3.31 7.18 -26.80
N SER A 410 2.72 6.22 -26.09
CA SER A 410 2.48 4.84 -26.54
C SER A 410 1.01 4.56 -26.91
N GLY A 411 0.11 5.53 -26.71
CA GLY A 411 -1.31 5.41 -27.04
C GLY A 411 -1.58 5.12 -28.52
N ARG A 412 -2.58 4.28 -28.78
CA ARG A 412 -3.02 3.90 -30.13
C ARG A 412 -4.52 4.11 -30.28
N THR A 413 -5.00 4.01 -31.51
CA THR A 413 -6.44 4.11 -31.83
C THR A 413 -7.04 2.73 -32.07
N ILE A 414 -8.15 2.44 -31.42
CA ILE A 414 -8.98 1.27 -31.69
C ILE A 414 -10.35 1.71 -32.21
N TYR A 415 -10.85 0.99 -33.21
CA TYR A 415 -12.14 1.23 -33.86
C TYR A 415 -13.12 0.17 -33.36
N ILE A 416 -14.05 0.57 -32.50
CA ILE A 416 -15.01 -0.32 -31.85
C ILE A 416 -16.26 -0.46 -32.71
N ARG A 417 -16.62 -1.68 -33.11
CA ARG A 417 -17.84 -1.95 -33.89
C ARG A 417 -19.07 -1.61 -33.05
N LEU A 418 -20.03 -0.88 -33.62
CA LEU A 418 -21.31 -0.50 -33.03
C LEU A 418 -22.44 -0.63 -34.07
N SER A 419 -23.69 -0.63 -33.61
CA SER A 419 -24.86 -0.65 -34.49
C SER A 419 -24.96 0.65 -35.31
N ALA A 420 -25.46 0.56 -36.54
CA ALA A 420 -25.70 1.74 -37.37
C ALA A 420 -26.94 2.58 -36.98
N SER A 421 -27.70 2.10 -36.00
CA SER A 421 -28.77 2.86 -35.31
C SER A 421 -28.38 3.27 -33.88
N ASP A 422 -27.12 3.09 -33.49
CA ASP A 422 -26.58 3.55 -32.21
C ASP A 422 -26.65 5.09 -32.13
N SER A 423 -27.02 5.62 -30.95
CA SER A 423 -27.18 7.05 -30.69
C SER A 423 -25.88 7.83 -30.92
N GLN A 424 -24.72 7.17 -30.75
CA GLN A 424 -23.39 7.71 -31.01
C GLN A 424 -23.17 8.16 -32.47
N PHE A 425 -24.02 7.75 -33.42
CA PHE A 425 -23.97 8.20 -34.82
C PHE A 425 -25.14 9.11 -35.22
N SER A 426 -25.99 9.54 -34.29
CA SER A 426 -27.18 10.38 -34.57
C SER A 426 -26.91 11.87 -34.31
N SER A 427 -26.47 12.59 -35.34
CA SER A 427 -26.25 14.05 -35.28
C SER A 427 -27.57 14.85 -35.33
N THR A 428 -28.23 15.00 -34.18
CA THR A 428 -29.50 15.75 -34.06
C THR A 428 -29.46 16.90 -33.05
N LYS A 429 -29.94 18.06 -33.55
CA LYS A 429 -29.96 19.39 -32.93
C LYS A 429 -30.76 19.46 -31.62
N ASN A 430 -30.46 20.50 -30.83
CA ASN A 430 -31.16 20.98 -29.63
C ASN A 430 -32.70 20.78 -29.63
N GLY A 431 -33.24 20.34 -28.48
CA GLY A 431 -34.66 20.44 -28.12
C GLY A 431 -34.85 20.65 -26.61
N LYS A 432 -35.66 21.63 -26.21
CA LYS A 432 -36.07 21.90 -24.80
C LYS A 432 -37.59 21.68 -24.65
N GLY A 433 -38.07 21.27 -23.47
CA GLY A 433 -39.49 21.10 -23.13
C GLY A 433 -39.88 19.63 -22.86
N VAL A 434 -40.22 19.13 -21.66
CA VAL A 434 -40.54 19.74 -20.34
C VAL A 434 -41.88 20.51 -20.32
N VAL A 435 -42.98 20.03 -19.69
CA VAL A 435 -43.27 18.69 -19.10
C VAL A 435 -44.57 18.09 -19.70
N ILE A 436 -45.70 17.69 -19.08
CA ILE A 436 -46.31 17.66 -17.71
C ILE A 436 -47.17 16.37 -17.60
N GLY A 437 -47.25 15.71 -16.42
CA GLY A 437 -48.24 14.64 -16.19
C GLY A 437 -48.26 14.07 -14.76
N ALA A 438 -49.42 14.10 -14.09
CA ALA A 438 -49.73 13.50 -12.78
C ALA A 438 -48.82 13.86 -11.57
N VAL A 439 -49.10 15.00 -10.92
CA VAL A 439 -48.52 15.37 -9.61
C VAL A 439 -49.58 15.97 -8.68
N VAL A 440 -49.84 15.28 -7.55
CA VAL A 440 -50.41 15.89 -6.32
C VAL A 440 -49.78 15.26 -5.07
N GLY A 441 -49.78 13.92 -4.96
CA GLY A 441 -49.26 13.23 -3.77
C GLY A 441 -47.75 13.31 -3.54
N SER A 442 -46.96 13.48 -4.60
CA SER A 442 -45.49 13.32 -4.55
C SER A 442 -44.72 14.50 -3.97
N VAL A 443 -45.32 15.71 -3.95
CA VAL A 443 -44.57 16.97 -3.77
C VAL A 443 -43.89 17.06 -2.41
N ALA A 444 -44.58 16.71 -1.32
CA ALA A 444 -44.02 16.83 0.03
C ALA A 444 -42.78 15.94 0.24
N VAL A 445 -42.84 14.69 -0.24
CA VAL A 445 -41.74 13.72 -0.12
C VAL A 445 -40.57 14.12 -1.04
N VAL A 446 -40.85 14.52 -2.29
CA VAL A 446 -39.82 14.97 -3.23
C VAL A 446 -39.15 16.26 -2.75
N MET A 447 -39.90 17.24 -2.22
CA MET A 447 -39.33 18.46 -1.64
C MET A 447 -38.51 18.16 -0.38
N GLY A 448 -38.95 17.24 0.48
CA GLY A 448 -38.18 16.77 1.63
C GLY A 448 -36.87 16.10 1.23
N LEU A 449 -36.91 15.18 0.26
CA LEU A 449 -35.73 14.51 -0.28
C LEU A 449 -34.79 15.49 -1.00
N LEU A 450 -35.31 16.44 -1.78
CA LEU A 450 -34.50 17.49 -2.43
C LEU A 450 -33.90 18.47 -1.40
N ALA A 451 -34.57 18.75 -0.28
CA ALA A 451 -33.99 19.52 0.82
C ALA A 451 -32.88 18.74 1.55
N ILE A 452 -33.07 17.44 1.80
CA ILE A 452 -32.06 16.56 2.40
C ILE A 452 -30.85 16.41 1.47
N VAL A 453 -31.06 16.12 0.19
CA VAL A 453 -30.02 16.07 -0.85
C VAL A 453 -29.37 17.44 -1.01
N GLY A 454 -30.14 18.53 -0.96
CA GLY A 454 -29.62 19.90 -0.96
C GLY A 454 -28.71 20.19 0.24
N VAL A 455 -29.06 19.73 1.44
CA VAL A 455 -28.22 19.85 2.65
C VAL A 455 -27.00 18.93 2.60
N MET A 456 -27.12 17.72 2.05
CA MET A 456 -25.99 16.80 1.83
C MET A 456 -25.02 17.37 0.80
N ILE A 457 -25.52 17.84 -0.35
CA ILE A 457 -24.73 18.55 -1.37
C ILE A 457 -24.12 19.81 -0.78
N TRP A 458 -24.86 20.62 -0.01
CA TRP A 458 -24.32 21.84 0.62
C TRP A 458 -23.26 21.55 1.69
N ARG A 459 -23.36 20.42 2.42
CA ARG A 459 -22.32 19.97 3.36
C ARG A 459 -21.10 19.41 2.64
N HIS A 460 -21.29 18.58 1.61
CA HIS A 460 -20.21 18.01 0.80
C HIS A 460 -19.49 19.09 -0.03
N GLN A 461 -20.25 20.02 -0.62
CA GLN A 461 -19.75 21.24 -1.21
C GLN A 461 -19.07 22.11 -0.17
N ARG A 462 -19.61 22.36 1.03
CA ARG A 462 -18.86 23.11 2.07
C ARG A 462 -17.54 22.45 2.46
N HIS A 463 -17.44 21.12 2.41
CA HIS A 463 -16.19 20.39 2.66
C HIS A 463 -15.19 20.54 1.50
N ILE A 464 -15.63 20.36 0.25
CA ILE A 464 -14.81 20.56 -0.95
C ILE A 464 -14.43 22.03 -1.14
N ILE A 465 -15.35 22.96 -0.86
CA ILE A 465 -15.15 24.41 -0.83
C ILE A 465 -14.22 24.81 0.32
N GLY A 466 -14.09 24.02 1.38
CA GLY A 466 -13.01 24.19 2.36
C GLY A 466 -11.63 24.03 1.72
N THR A 467 -11.44 22.95 0.95
CA THR A 467 -10.17 22.70 0.24
C THR A 467 -9.97 23.58 -0.99
N THR A 468 -11.00 23.84 -1.81
CA THR A 468 -10.84 24.76 -2.95
C THR A 468 -10.69 26.20 -2.51
N LYS A 469 -11.34 26.68 -1.43
CA LYS A 469 -11.04 28.01 -0.88
C LYS A 469 -9.61 28.14 -0.34
N ALA A 470 -8.96 27.06 0.06
CA ALA A 470 -7.54 27.13 0.42
C ALA A 470 -6.66 27.31 -0.83
N VAL A 471 -6.93 26.60 -1.93
CA VAL A 471 -6.23 26.77 -3.21
C VAL A 471 -6.54 28.13 -3.85
N GLU A 472 -7.81 28.52 -3.85
CA GLU A 472 -8.34 29.79 -4.36
C GLU A 472 -7.90 30.98 -3.50
N ALA A 473 -7.66 30.81 -2.19
CA ALA A 473 -6.97 31.80 -1.38
C ALA A 473 -5.50 31.96 -1.82
N VAL A 474 -4.75 30.86 -2.01
CA VAL A 474 -3.36 30.95 -2.52
C VAL A 474 -3.31 31.59 -3.91
N ALA A 475 -4.26 31.27 -4.80
CA ALA A 475 -4.35 31.91 -6.12
C ALA A 475 -4.71 33.41 -6.03
N ASN A 476 -5.71 33.79 -5.22
CA ASN A 476 -6.10 35.19 -5.03
C ASN A 476 -5.03 36.01 -4.28
N LEU A 477 -4.18 35.37 -3.46
CA LEU A 477 -3.01 35.99 -2.83
C LEU A 477 -1.89 36.32 -3.85
N GLY A 478 -1.80 35.58 -4.95
CA GLY A 478 -0.83 35.80 -6.03
C GLY A 478 -1.24 36.82 -7.09
N GLY A 479 -2.49 37.31 -7.06
CA GLY A 479 -3.02 38.25 -8.07
C GLY A 479 -2.64 39.72 -7.87
N ASP A 480 -2.11 40.10 -6.70
CA ASP A 480 -1.66 41.47 -6.41
C ASP A 480 -0.38 41.43 -5.55
N ASN A 481 0.58 42.31 -5.83
CA ASN A 481 1.97 42.26 -5.36
C ASN A 481 2.16 42.74 -3.91
N LYS A 482 1.23 42.36 -3.01
CA LYS A 482 1.08 42.92 -1.64
C LYS A 482 0.76 41.90 -0.55
N SER A 483 0.87 40.59 -0.81
CA SER A 483 0.52 39.55 0.16
C SER A 483 1.70 38.68 0.60
N GLY A 484 1.67 38.19 1.86
CA GLY A 484 2.84 37.70 2.60
C GLY A 484 3.41 36.32 2.23
N ILE A 485 3.32 35.89 0.97
CA ILE A 485 4.02 34.70 0.46
C ILE A 485 5.36 35.17 -0.13
N GLY A 486 6.49 34.81 0.51
CA GLY A 486 7.83 35.31 0.18
C GLY A 486 8.46 34.77 -1.12
N VAL A 487 7.66 34.27 -2.05
CA VAL A 487 8.09 33.64 -3.32
C VAL A 487 7.17 34.12 -4.44
N PRO A 488 7.71 34.55 -5.60
CA PRO A 488 6.90 35.12 -6.69
C PRO A 488 6.04 34.10 -7.42
N PHE A 489 4.92 34.58 -7.96
CA PHE A 489 4.13 33.86 -8.96
C PHE A 489 4.76 34.02 -10.35
N CYS A 490 4.91 32.91 -11.07
CA CYS A 490 5.36 32.89 -12.46
C CYS A 490 4.16 32.63 -13.37
N ASN A 491 4.03 33.40 -14.46
CA ASN A 491 2.98 33.12 -15.45
C ASN A 491 3.31 31.84 -16.24
N TRP A 492 2.28 31.19 -16.76
CA TRP A 492 2.37 29.89 -17.44
C TRP A 492 3.13 29.98 -18.75
N GLU A 493 2.94 31.07 -19.49
CA GLU A 493 3.48 31.29 -20.82
C GLU A 493 5.02 31.42 -20.78
N SER A 494 5.56 32.05 -19.72
CA SER A 494 7.00 32.07 -19.44
C SER A 494 7.56 30.68 -19.06
N ILE A 495 6.76 29.80 -18.45
CA ILE A 495 7.20 28.42 -18.11
C ILE A 495 7.18 27.53 -19.36
N LEU A 496 6.18 27.67 -20.23
CA LEU A 496 6.20 27.01 -21.54
C LEU A 496 7.41 27.43 -22.38
N ALA A 497 7.72 28.73 -22.41
CA ALA A 497 8.90 29.25 -23.09
C ALA A 497 10.21 28.71 -22.46
N ALA A 498 10.31 28.71 -21.13
CA ALA A 498 11.52 28.28 -20.42
C ALA A 498 11.79 26.77 -20.48
N THR A 499 10.79 25.93 -20.78
CA THR A 499 10.89 24.44 -20.78
C THR A 499 10.70 23.82 -22.17
N GLU A 500 10.63 24.63 -23.23
CA GLU A 500 10.24 24.22 -24.58
C GLU A 500 8.97 23.35 -24.58
N ASN A 501 7.90 23.84 -23.94
CA ASN A 501 6.63 23.15 -23.78
C ASN A 501 6.75 21.78 -23.06
N PHE A 502 7.55 21.73 -21.98
CA PHE A 502 7.86 20.51 -21.22
C PHE A 502 8.44 19.37 -22.09
N SER A 503 9.34 19.71 -23.03
CA SER A 503 10.00 18.73 -23.89
C SER A 503 10.76 17.68 -23.09
N ASP A 504 10.55 16.39 -23.39
CA ASP A 504 11.24 15.27 -22.72
C ASP A 504 12.77 15.33 -22.88
N VAL A 505 13.29 16.08 -23.85
CA VAL A 505 14.74 16.35 -24.02
C VAL A 505 15.34 17.05 -22.78
N TYR A 506 14.54 17.87 -22.09
CA TYR A 506 14.96 18.59 -20.88
C TYR A 506 14.50 17.90 -19.58
N LYS A 507 13.93 16.69 -19.66
CA LYS A 507 13.44 15.96 -18.49
C LYS A 507 14.61 15.46 -17.63
N LEU A 508 14.72 16.00 -16.42
CA LEU A 508 15.77 15.66 -15.44
C LEU A 508 15.45 14.35 -14.70
N GLY A 509 14.16 14.04 -14.54
CA GLY A 509 13.68 12.81 -13.91
C GLY A 509 12.16 12.81 -13.71
N GLU A 510 11.65 11.72 -13.16
CA GLU A 510 10.25 11.58 -12.75
C GLU A 510 10.18 10.72 -11.48
N GLY A 511 9.49 11.22 -10.47
CA GLY A 511 9.25 10.53 -9.20
C GLY A 511 7.76 10.38 -8.90
N GLY A 512 7.44 9.88 -7.71
CA GLY A 512 6.03 9.70 -7.26
C GLY A 512 5.19 10.98 -7.25
N PHE A 513 5.83 12.16 -7.29
CA PHE A 513 5.20 13.47 -7.26
C PHE A 513 5.03 14.12 -8.66
N GLY A 514 5.61 13.53 -9.71
CA GLY A 514 5.56 14.01 -11.09
C GLY A 514 6.92 14.20 -11.75
N PRO A 515 6.96 14.62 -13.03
CA PRO A 515 8.18 14.90 -13.77
C PRO A 515 8.82 16.24 -13.37
N VAL A 516 10.16 16.29 -13.47
CA VAL A 516 10.97 17.49 -13.29
C VAL A 516 11.73 17.79 -14.58
N TYR A 517 11.65 19.02 -15.06
CA TYR A 517 12.31 19.49 -16.27
C TYR A 517 13.38 20.53 -15.93
N LYS A 518 14.46 20.57 -16.70
CA LYS A 518 15.33 21.75 -16.77
C LYS A 518 14.60 22.84 -17.55
N GLY A 519 14.78 24.09 -17.14
CA GLY A 519 14.38 25.23 -17.93
C GLY A 519 15.38 26.37 -17.84
N MET A 520 15.20 27.38 -18.69
CA MET A 520 16.01 28.60 -18.71
C MET A 520 15.11 29.83 -18.88
N PHE A 521 15.17 30.76 -17.93
CA PHE A 521 14.45 32.02 -18.03
C PHE A 521 15.16 33.03 -18.94
N LEU A 522 14.39 34.00 -19.45
CA LEU A 522 14.91 35.19 -20.14
C LEU A 522 15.92 35.91 -19.23
N GLY A 523 17.19 35.94 -19.66
CA GLY A 523 18.32 36.38 -18.83
C GLY A 523 19.34 35.27 -18.51
N GLY A 524 19.08 34.02 -18.91
CA GLY A 524 20.04 32.91 -18.79
C GLY A 524 20.03 32.19 -17.43
N GLN A 525 19.06 32.47 -16.57
CA GLN A 525 18.93 31.77 -15.29
C GLN A 525 18.38 30.35 -15.50
N GLU A 526 19.19 29.34 -15.18
CA GLU A 526 18.77 27.94 -15.18
C GLU A 526 17.87 27.62 -13.97
N ILE A 527 16.83 26.80 -14.21
CA ILE A 527 15.82 26.43 -13.21
C ILE A 527 15.47 24.94 -13.30
N ALA A 528 14.98 24.37 -12.20
CA ALA A 528 14.33 23.07 -12.16
C ALA A 528 12.81 23.24 -11.98
N VAL A 529 12.02 22.72 -12.91
CA VAL A 529 10.57 22.90 -13.00
C VAL A 529 9.88 21.57 -12.67
N LYS A 530 9.37 21.46 -11.43
CA LYS A 530 8.63 20.29 -10.92
C LYS A 530 7.14 20.48 -11.27
N ARG A 531 6.62 19.69 -12.21
CA ARG A 531 5.21 19.69 -12.61
C ARG A 531 4.47 18.62 -11.82
N LEU A 532 3.68 19.03 -10.83
CA LEU A 532 3.04 18.09 -9.91
C LEU A 532 1.86 17.36 -10.55
N SER A 533 1.72 16.07 -10.26
CA SER A 533 0.61 15.27 -10.79
C SER A 533 -0.74 15.78 -10.30
N SER A 534 -1.60 16.18 -11.24
CA SER A 534 -2.91 16.78 -11.00
C SER A 534 -3.94 15.81 -10.36
N CYS A 535 -3.69 14.50 -10.42
CA CYS A 535 -4.68 13.46 -10.18
C CYS A 535 -4.69 12.88 -8.75
N SER A 536 -4.09 13.57 -7.78
CA SER A 536 -4.16 13.13 -6.37
C SER A 536 -4.50 14.26 -5.40
N VAL A 537 -5.37 13.96 -4.41
CA VAL A 537 -5.62 14.83 -3.25
C VAL A 537 -4.32 15.08 -2.46
N GLN A 538 -3.37 14.16 -2.57
CA GLN A 538 -2.03 14.28 -2.04
C GLN A 538 -1.24 15.42 -2.69
N GLY A 539 -1.12 15.47 -4.01
CA GLY A 539 -0.36 16.49 -4.75
C GLY A 539 -0.85 17.92 -4.52
N ILE A 540 -2.14 18.12 -4.24
CA ILE A 540 -2.69 19.44 -3.85
C ILE A 540 -2.18 19.86 -2.47
N ASN A 541 -2.22 18.94 -1.50
CA ASN A 541 -1.71 19.19 -0.15
C ASN A 541 -0.18 19.36 -0.15
N GLU A 542 0.54 18.60 -0.99
CA GLU A 542 2.00 18.70 -1.15
C GLU A 542 2.40 20.03 -1.77
N PHE A 543 1.73 20.47 -2.84
CA PHE A 543 1.90 21.81 -3.40
C PHE A 543 1.70 22.91 -2.33
N GLN A 544 0.64 22.80 -1.53
CA GLN A 544 0.40 23.73 -0.43
C GLN A 544 1.50 23.67 0.65
N ASN A 545 1.99 22.49 1.02
CA ASN A 545 3.11 22.36 1.95
C ASN A 545 4.37 23.00 1.38
N GLU A 546 4.77 22.68 0.14
CA GLU A 546 6.00 23.24 -0.43
C GLU A 546 5.90 24.77 -0.55
N VAL A 547 4.82 25.34 -1.10
CA VAL A 547 4.64 26.80 -1.19
C VAL A 547 4.59 27.47 0.19
N LEU A 548 3.88 26.91 1.18
CA LEU A 548 3.68 27.56 2.48
C LEU A 548 4.83 27.36 3.47
N LEU A 549 5.64 26.30 3.31
CA LEU A 549 6.81 25.99 4.13
C LEU A 549 8.08 26.56 3.51
N ILE A 550 8.44 26.15 2.30
CA ILE A 550 9.77 26.42 1.73
C ILE A 550 9.97 27.91 1.42
N ALA A 551 8.88 28.66 1.13
CA ALA A 551 8.92 30.11 0.97
C ALA A 551 9.34 30.88 2.24
N LYS A 552 9.45 30.19 3.39
CA LYS A 552 9.91 30.73 4.68
C LYS A 552 11.24 30.12 5.13
N LEU A 553 11.84 29.25 4.33
CA LEU A 553 13.09 28.55 4.63
C LEU A 553 14.20 29.06 3.72
N GLN A 554 15.27 29.56 4.34
CA GLN A 554 16.46 30.07 3.64
C GLN A 554 17.69 29.62 4.42
N HIS A 555 18.36 28.57 3.94
CA HIS A 555 19.57 28.03 4.52
C HIS A 555 20.41 27.37 3.42
N ARG A 556 21.75 27.43 3.51
CA ARG A 556 22.65 27.00 2.43
C ARG A 556 22.49 25.53 2.03
N ASN A 557 22.05 24.68 2.96
CA ASN A 557 21.86 23.24 2.75
C ASN A 557 20.39 22.84 2.53
N LEU A 558 19.52 23.75 2.08
CA LEU A 558 18.16 23.44 1.61
C LEU A 558 18.00 23.98 0.18
N VAL A 559 17.29 23.27 -0.70
CA VAL A 559 17.05 23.74 -2.08
C VAL A 559 16.06 24.90 -2.07
N ARG A 560 16.44 26.02 -2.68
CA ARG A 560 15.60 27.22 -2.75
C ARG A 560 14.52 27.12 -3.82
N LEU A 561 13.26 27.30 -3.42
CA LEU A 561 12.16 27.60 -4.34
C LEU A 561 12.30 29.05 -4.84
N LEU A 562 12.31 29.23 -6.15
CA LEU A 562 12.41 30.50 -6.86
C LEU A 562 11.04 31.07 -7.24
N GLY A 563 10.04 30.22 -7.44
CA GLY A 563 8.71 30.63 -7.88
C GLY A 563 7.69 29.48 -7.84
N TYR A 564 6.42 29.82 -8.06
CA TYR A 564 5.36 28.85 -8.29
C TYR A 564 4.42 29.30 -9.41
N CYS A 565 3.68 28.37 -10.01
CA CYS A 565 2.62 28.67 -10.97
C CYS A 565 1.40 27.77 -10.73
N ILE A 566 0.22 28.34 -10.96
CA ILE A 566 -1.08 27.66 -10.89
C ILE A 566 -1.86 28.08 -12.13
N LYS A 567 -2.32 27.12 -12.95
CA LYS A 567 -3.22 27.38 -14.08
C LYS A 567 -4.20 26.23 -14.23
N GLU A 568 -5.48 26.49 -13.94
CA GLU A 568 -6.53 25.47 -13.92
C GLU A 568 -6.17 24.28 -13.02
N ASN A 569 -5.85 23.12 -13.61
CA ASN A 569 -5.42 21.93 -12.87
C ASN A 569 -3.89 21.88 -12.63
N GLU A 570 -3.10 22.63 -13.38
CA GLU A 570 -1.63 22.63 -13.33
C GLU A 570 -1.11 23.31 -12.07
N LYS A 571 -0.11 22.67 -11.44
CA LYS A 571 0.54 23.12 -10.20
C LYS A 571 2.04 22.88 -10.37
N ILE A 572 2.81 23.97 -10.46
CA ILE A 572 4.22 23.93 -10.82
C ILE A 572 5.04 24.65 -9.76
N LEU A 573 6.16 24.04 -9.39
CA LEU A 573 7.15 24.57 -8.47
C LEU A 573 8.48 24.76 -9.20
N LEU A 574 9.07 25.94 -9.05
CA LEU A 574 10.29 26.34 -9.74
C LEU A 574 11.40 26.47 -8.70
N TYR A 575 12.43 25.65 -8.80
CA TYR A 575 13.58 25.64 -7.89
C TYR A 575 14.84 26.08 -8.61
N GLU A 576 15.89 26.40 -7.85
CA GLU A 576 17.24 26.49 -8.39
C GLU A 576 17.66 25.16 -9.05
N TYR A 577 18.35 25.26 -10.19
CA TYR A 577 18.86 24.09 -10.88
C TYR A 577 20.06 23.51 -10.13
N MET A 578 20.08 22.19 -9.95
CA MET A 578 21.11 21.47 -9.19
C MET A 578 21.92 20.60 -10.17
N PRO A 579 23.09 21.06 -10.65
CA PRO A 579 23.80 20.44 -11.77
C PRO A 579 24.31 19.02 -11.47
N ASN A 580 24.69 18.75 -10.22
CA ASN A 580 25.22 17.46 -9.79
C ASN A 580 24.14 16.50 -9.24
N LYS A 581 22.88 16.66 -9.66
CA LYS A 581 21.76 15.71 -9.43
C LYS A 581 21.57 15.35 -7.95
N SER A 582 21.12 14.11 -7.65
CA SER A 582 20.95 13.55 -6.31
C SER A 582 22.17 12.77 -5.83
N LEU A 583 22.41 12.78 -4.52
CA LEU A 583 23.52 12.07 -3.87
C LEU A 583 23.48 10.56 -4.15
N ASP A 584 22.29 9.96 -4.21
CA ASP A 584 22.12 8.52 -4.50
C ASP A 584 22.58 8.11 -5.91
N ALA A 585 22.66 9.04 -6.86
CA ALA A 585 23.24 8.81 -8.18
C ALA A 585 24.77 8.68 -8.14
N PHE A 586 25.43 9.11 -7.07
CA PHE A 586 26.88 9.03 -6.89
C PHE A 586 27.28 7.87 -5.98
N ILE A 587 26.76 7.82 -4.75
CA ILE A 587 27.24 6.86 -3.74
C ILE A 587 26.90 5.39 -4.04
N PHE A 588 26.02 5.12 -5.02
CA PHE A 588 25.61 3.78 -5.42
C PHE A 588 25.97 3.41 -6.87
N ASP A 589 26.65 4.30 -7.62
CA ASP A 589 27.20 4.00 -8.94
C ASP A 589 28.71 3.73 -8.84
N GLN A 590 29.17 2.64 -9.47
CA GLN A 590 30.55 2.14 -9.37
C GLN A 590 31.64 3.07 -9.93
N LYS A 591 31.27 4.16 -10.61
CA LYS A 591 32.21 5.13 -11.20
C LYS A 591 32.04 6.51 -10.57
N LEU A 592 30.80 6.97 -10.37
CA LEU A 592 30.51 8.28 -9.79
C LEU A 592 30.84 8.34 -8.29
N CYS A 593 30.84 7.21 -7.57
CA CYS A 593 31.27 7.14 -6.17
C CYS A 593 32.74 7.57 -5.96
N MET A 594 33.59 7.44 -6.99
CA MET A 594 35.00 7.87 -6.98
C MET A 594 35.17 9.39 -7.01
N LEU A 595 34.13 10.14 -7.38
CA LEU A 595 34.15 11.61 -7.32
C LEU A 595 33.96 12.13 -5.89
N LEU A 596 33.44 11.29 -4.99
CA LEU A 596 33.18 11.56 -3.58
C LEU A 596 34.20 10.87 -2.67
N ASP A 597 35.38 11.49 -2.55
CA ASP A 597 36.39 11.17 -1.53
C ASP A 597 35.87 11.34 -0.09
N TRP A 598 36.63 10.88 0.91
CA TRP A 598 36.21 10.95 2.32
C TRP A 598 35.84 12.36 2.75
N LYS A 599 36.63 13.38 2.38
CA LYS A 599 36.38 14.76 2.79
C LYS A 599 35.04 15.24 2.24
N LYS A 600 34.77 15.05 0.94
CA LYS A 600 33.46 15.41 0.36
C LYS A 600 32.31 14.67 1.03
N ARG A 601 32.47 13.37 1.34
CA ARG A 601 31.43 12.61 2.05
C ARG A 601 31.18 13.14 3.47
N PHE A 602 32.23 13.54 4.19
CA PHE A 602 32.11 14.18 5.50
C PHE A 602 31.47 15.57 5.42
N ASP A 603 31.91 16.43 4.50
CA ASP A 603 31.32 17.76 4.26
C ASP A 603 29.83 17.63 3.85
N ILE A 604 29.47 16.59 3.09
CA ILE A 604 28.08 16.23 2.78
C ILE A 604 27.30 15.80 4.04
N ILE A 605 27.82 14.88 4.85
CA ILE A 605 27.19 14.45 6.11
C ILE A 605 26.92 15.67 7.02
N LEU A 606 27.91 16.55 7.18
CA LEU A 606 27.83 17.73 8.03
C LEU A 606 26.91 18.82 7.46
N GLY A 607 26.87 18.98 6.14
CA GLY A 607 25.93 19.88 5.46
C GLY A 607 24.48 19.43 5.60
N ILE A 608 24.20 18.13 5.44
CA ILE A 608 22.87 17.57 5.71
C ILE A 608 22.50 17.78 7.19
N ALA A 609 23.42 17.48 8.13
CA ALA A 609 23.17 17.65 9.56
C ALA A 609 22.79 19.09 9.94
N ARG A 610 23.48 20.09 9.37
CA ARG A 610 23.16 21.52 9.50
C ARG A 610 21.80 21.87 8.86
N GLY A 611 21.48 21.29 7.70
CA GLY A 611 20.18 21.44 7.06
C GLY A 611 19.00 20.95 7.93
N VAL A 612 19.11 19.76 8.52
CA VAL A 612 18.05 19.21 9.40
C VAL A 612 17.99 19.96 10.73
N LEU A 613 19.13 20.36 11.31
CA LEU A 613 19.18 21.21 12.52
C LEU A 613 18.38 22.51 12.33
N TYR A 614 18.57 23.18 11.19
CA TYR A 614 17.83 24.39 10.86
C TYR A 614 16.31 24.15 10.79
N LEU A 615 15.85 23.03 10.21
CA LEU A 615 14.43 22.67 10.20
C LEU A 615 13.88 22.41 11.62
N HIS A 616 14.68 21.82 12.52
CA HIS A 616 14.25 21.41 13.85
C HIS A 616 14.28 22.52 14.91
N GLN A 617 15.22 23.47 14.80
CA GLN A 617 15.55 24.43 15.85
C GLN A 617 15.75 25.88 15.36
N ASP A 618 16.59 26.12 14.34
CA ASP A 618 17.04 27.49 14.02
C ASP A 618 16.07 28.28 13.13
N SER A 619 15.19 27.58 12.39
CA SER A 619 14.14 28.21 11.59
C SER A 619 12.94 28.64 12.45
N ARG A 620 12.20 29.66 11.99
CA ARG A 620 11.09 30.28 12.73
C ARG A 620 9.96 29.32 13.13
N LEU A 621 9.85 28.18 12.45
CA LEU A 621 8.82 27.16 12.68
C LEU A 621 9.51 25.80 12.73
N ARG A 622 9.30 25.02 13.80
CA ARG A 622 9.80 23.63 13.84
C ARG A 622 9.12 22.82 12.74
N ILE A 623 9.92 22.33 11.80
CA ILE A 623 9.49 21.50 10.68
C ILE A 623 10.12 20.11 10.79
N ILE A 624 9.32 19.08 10.54
CA ILE A 624 9.77 17.69 10.40
C ILE A 624 9.62 17.31 8.93
N HIS A 625 10.67 16.75 8.32
CA HIS A 625 10.76 16.46 6.88
C HIS A 625 9.97 15.22 6.47
N ARG A 626 10.04 14.15 7.28
CA ARG A 626 9.33 12.85 7.11
C ARG A 626 9.70 12.00 5.88
N ASP A 627 10.45 12.54 4.91
CA ASP A 627 10.98 11.80 3.76
C ASP A 627 12.44 12.18 3.44
N LEU A 628 13.28 12.23 4.47
CA LEU A 628 14.72 12.47 4.33
C LEU A 628 15.43 11.18 3.87
N LYS A 629 16.08 11.23 2.71
CA LYS A 629 16.72 10.08 2.05
C LYS A 629 17.76 10.54 1.03
N THR A 630 18.66 9.66 0.61
CA THR A 630 19.78 9.98 -0.29
C THR A 630 19.34 10.49 -1.67
N SER A 631 18.16 10.12 -2.18
CA SER A 631 17.63 10.69 -3.44
C SER A 631 17.11 12.13 -3.30
N ASN A 632 16.78 12.57 -2.09
CA ASN A 632 16.24 13.91 -1.81
C ASN A 632 17.33 14.88 -1.30
N ILE A 633 18.58 14.43 -1.22
CA ILE A 633 19.75 15.30 -1.11
C ILE A 633 20.26 15.59 -2.52
N LEU A 634 20.15 16.84 -2.97
CA LEU A 634 20.70 17.29 -4.25
C LEU A 634 22.08 17.92 -4.05
N LEU A 635 22.92 17.89 -5.09
CA LEU A 635 24.29 18.43 -5.06
C LEU A 635 24.41 19.65 -6.00
N ASP A 636 24.93 20.76 -5.48
CA ASP A 636 25.24 21.96 -6.28
C ASP A 636 26.58 21.82 -7.01
N ASP A 637 27.02 22.87 -7.72
CA ASP A 637 28.19 22.86 -8.58
C ASP A 637 29.51 22.58 -7.84
N GLU A 638 29.68 23.05 -6.59
CA GLU A 638 30.81 22.66 -5.73
C GLU A 638 30.55 21.40 -4.89
N MET A 639 29.49 20.64 -5.19
CA MET A 639 29.10 19.35 -4.57
C MET A 639 28.65 19.47 -3.09
N ASN A 640 28.16 20.64 -2.66
CA ASN A 640 27.54 20.79 -1.34
C ASN A 640 26.12 20.16 -1.34
N PRO A 641 25.66 19.60 -0.21
CA PRO A 641 24.32 19.01 -0.12
C PRO A 641 23.24 20.07 0.09
N LYS A 642 22.12 19.92 -0.61
CA LYS A 642 20.87 20.63 -0.34
C LYS A 642 19.70 19.67 -0.20
N ILE A 643 19.00 19.72 0.93
CA ILE A 643 17.78 18.93 1.19
C ILE A 643 16.63 19.48 0.34
N SER A 644 15.85 18.58 -0.26
CA SER A 644 14.77 18.88 -1.20
C SER A 644 13.50 18.07 -0.92
N ASP A 645 12.41 18.41 -1.63
CA ASP A 645 11.13 17.68 -1.66
C ASP A 645 10.35 17.71 -0.34
N PHE A 646 9.76 18.87 -0.05
CA PHE A 646 9.12 19.19 1.23
C PHE A 646 7.62 18.85 1.27
N GLY A 647 7.08 18.15 0.25
CA GLY A 647 5.63 17.86 0.15
C GLY A 647 5.07 17.11 1.36
N LEU A 648 5.88 16.23 1.96
CA LEU A 648 5.51 15.44 3.14
C LEU A 648 5.83 16.13 4.48
N ALA A 649 6.55 17.26 4.46
CA ALA A 649 7.00 17.96 5.66
C ALA A 649 5.84 18.62 6.44
N ARG A 650 6.00 18.80 7.75
CA ARG A 650 4.95 19.35 8.64
C ARG A 650 5.53 20.31 9.68
N ILE A 651 4.82 21.41 9.94
CA ILE A 651 5.05 22.26 11.12
C ILE A 651 4.53 21.52 12.36
N VAL A 652 5.25 21.61 13.47
CA VAL A 652 4.76 21.23 14.80
C VAL A 652 4.76 22.46 15.71
N GLU A 653 3.57 22.91 16.10
CA GLU A 653 3.39 24.10 16.94
C GLU A 653 3.38 23.74 18.44
N GLY A 654 3.94 24.63 19.27
CA GLY A 654 3.91 24.53 20.72
C GLY A 654 4.97 23.60 21.34
N LYS A 655 4.70 23.14 22.57
CA LYS A 655 5.63 22.32 23.38
C LYS A 655 5.58 20.83 23.06
N GLY A 656 4.69 20.37 22.17
CA GLY A 656 4.62 18.98 21.74
C GLY A 656 5.89 18.56 21.00
N THR A 657 6.49 17.44 21.40
CA THR A 657 7.66 16.84 20.74
C THR A 657 7.28 15.77 19.73
N ILE A 658 6.09 15.18 19.86
CA ILE A 658 5.56 14.09 19.02
C ILE A 658 4.21 14.54 18.45
N ALA A 659 3.98 14.25 17.17
CA ALA A 659 2.71 14.40 16.48
C ALA A 659 2.28 13.05 15.87
N SER A 660 1.01 12.89 15.52
CA SER A 660 0.48 11.65 14.92
C SER A 660 -0.19 11.91 13.57
N THR A 661 -0.29 10.89 12.72
CA THR A 661 -0.97 10.99 11.42
C THR A 661 -1.86 9.79 11.12
N LYS A 662 -2.97 10.05 10.42
CA LYS A 662 -3.84 9.01 9.82
C LYS A 662 -3.20 8.29 8.64
N ARG A 663 -2.17 8.90 8.02
CA ARG A 663 -1.61 8.43 6.76
C ARG A 663 -0.10 8.42 6.82
N VAL A 664 0.48 7.24 7.02
CA VAL A 664 1.93 7.04 6.98
C VAL A 664 2.38 7.14 5.52
N ILE A 665 3.28 8.08 5.25
CA ILE A 665 3.78 8.42 3.91
C ILE A 665 5.24 8.87 4.01
N GLY A 666 6.08 8.30 3.16
CA GLY A 666 7.53 8.45 3.20
C GLY A 666 8.18 7.17 2.68
N THR A 667 9.51 7.16 2.61
CA THR A 667 10.24 6.06 1.95
C THR A 667 10.61 4.96 2.94
N TYR A 668 10.17 3.74 2.64
CA TYR A 668 10.50 2.55 3.40
C TYR A 668 12.02 2.33 3.45
N GLY A 669 12.52 1.90 4.61
CA GLY A 669 13.96 1.85 4.92
C GLY A 669 14.56 3.15 5.49
N TYR A 670 13.88 4.30 5.37
CA TYR A 670 14.26 5.56 6.03
C TYR A 670 13.30 5.96 7.16
N MET A 671 12.02 5.54 7.08
CA MET A 671 11.05 5.75 8.16
C MET A 671 11.39 4.94 9.42
N SER A 672 11.34 5.62 10.58
CA SER A 672 11.56 5.05 11.91
C SER A 672 10.43 4.11 12.38
N PRO A 673 10.66 3.25 13.40
CA PRO A 673 9.66 2.30 13.91
C PRO A 673 8.34 2.94 14.28
N GLU A 674 8.38 3.97 15.14
CA GLU A 674 7.19 4.63 15.68
C GLU A 674 6.37 5.35 14.58
N TYR A 675 7.04 5.70 13.48
CA TYR A 675 6.38 6.32 12.33
C TYR A 675 5.79 5.29 11.37
N ALA A 676 6.52 4.20 11.10
CA ALA A 676 6.09 3.14 10.20
C ALA A 676 4.96 2.26 10.77
N LEU A 677 4.89 2.12 12.10
CA LEU A 677 3.89 1.31 12.81
C LEU A 677 2.72 2.17 13.32
N ASP A 678 3.00 3.12 14.22
CA ASP A 678 1.96 3.85 14.98
C ASP A 678 1.53 5.18 14.32
N GLY A 679 2.19 5.58 13.23
CA GLY A 679 2.01 6.87 12.58
C GLY A 679 2.48 8.06 13.43
N LEU A 680 3.34 7.83 14.43
CA LEU A 680 3.92 8.86 15.28
C LEU A 680 5.16 9.47 14.60
N PHE A 681 5.25 10.79 14.50
CA PHE A 681 6.41 11.46 13.94
C PHE A 681 6.88 12.61 14.83
N SER A 682 8.20 12.75 14.92
CA SER A 682 8.89 13.74 15.74
C SER A 682 10.17 14.20 15.04
N THR A 683 10.90 15.15 15.64
CA THR A 683 12.27 15.46 15.21
C THR A 683 13.19 14.22 15.31
N LYS A 684 12.93 13.30 16.25
CA LYS A 684 13.67 12.02 16.39
C LYS A 684 13.40 11.01 15.27
N SER A 685 12.35 11.23 14.47
CA SER A 685 12.02 10.41 13.28
C SER A 685 12.82 10.88 12.05
N ASP A 686 13.05 12.18 11.92
CA ASP A 686 14.01 12.74 10.94
C ASP A 686 15.47 12.39 11.33
N VAL A 687 15.81 12.38 12.63
CA VAL A 687 17.13 11.94 13.12
C VAL A 687 17.40 10.50 12.70
N PHE A 688 16.42 9.60 12.85
CA PHE A 688 16.51 8.22 12.36
C PHE A 688 16.78 8.17 10.86
N SER A 689 16.02 8.93 10.07
CA SER A 689 16.19 9.03 8.62
C SER A 689 17.59 9.55 8.25
N PHE A 690 18.12 10.53 8.98
CA PHE A 690 19.49 11.03 8.85
C PHE A 690 20.54 9.97 9.17
N GLY A 691 20.36 9.19 10.25
CA GLY A 691 21.25 8.10 10.62
C GLY A 691 21.37 7.03 9.53
N VAL A 692 20.25 6.65 8.90
CA VAL A 692 20.25 5.77 7.72
C VAL A 692 21.09 6.38 6.58
N VAL A 693 20.86 7.66 6.25
CA VAL A 693 21.60 8.38 5.20
C VAL A 693 23.11 8.42 5.48
N VAL A 694 23.53 8.66 6.72
CA VAL A 694 24.96 8.63 7.12
C VAL A 694 25.58 7.26 6.86
N LEU A 695 24.90 6.17 7.24
CA LEU A 695 25.41 4.82 7.06
C LEU A 695 25.41 4.38 5.58
N GLU A 696 24.48 4.86 4.75
CA GLU A 696 24.53 4.69 3.30
C GLU A 696 25.75 5.40 2.68
N ILE A 697 26.04 6.65 3.07
CA ILE A 697 27.17 7.44 2.56
C ILE A 697 28.53 6.78 2.88
N ILE A 698 28.69 6.30 4.11
CA ILE A 698 29.95 5.67 4.57
C ILE A 698 30.17 4.30 3.91
N SER A 699 29.11 3.53 3.69
CA SER A 699 29.22 2.14 3.21
C SER A 699 29.14 1.98 1.69
N GLY A 700 28.62 2.97 0.96
CA GLY A 700 28.36 2.89 -0.48
C GLY A 700 27.24 1.90 -0.85
N LYS A 701 26.39 1.50 0.11
CA LYS A 701 25.40 0.42 -0.03
C LYS A 701 24.02 0.91 0.39
N ARG A 702 22.99 0.66 -0.43
CA ARG A 702 21.59 1.03 -0.12
C ARG A 702 21.09 0.20 1.07
N ASN A 703 20.36 0.82 2.00
CA ASN A 703 19.71 0.10 3.11
C ASN A 703 18.57 -0.79 2.60
N VAL A 704 17.78 -0.26 1.65
CA VAL A 704 16.72 -1.01 0.97
C VAL A 704 17.36 -2.03 0.02
N GLY A 705 17.18 -3.32 0.31
CA GLY A 705 17.80 -4.41 -0.45
C GLY A 705 19.24 -4.73 -0.04
N PHE A 706 19.71 -4.26 1.12
CA PHE A 706 21.00 -4.65 1.66
C PHE A 706 21.06 -6.15 1.97
N HIS A 707 22.04 -6.85 1.41
CA HIS A 707 22.32 -8.26 1.72
C HIS A 707 23.84 -8.49 1.77
N GLN A 708 24.34 -9.12 2.83
CA GLN A 708 25.71 -9.68 2.87
C GLN A 708 25.63 -11.21 2.79
N SER A 709 26.53 -11.82 2.01
CA SER A 709 26.41 -13.18 1.46
C SER A 709 26.44 -14.37 2.46
N ASN A 710 26.27 -14.15 3.76
CA ASN A 710 26.21 -15.21 4.78
C ASN A 710 25.22 -14.95 5.95
N GLU A 711 24.59 -13.78 6.09
CA GLU A 711 23.69 -13.49 7.23
C GLU A 711 22.54 -12.51 6.92
N ASP A 712 21.36 -12.81 7.47
CA ASP A 712 20.08 -12.08 7.62
C ASP A 712 20.01 -10.53 7.56
N LEU A 713 21.10 -9.84 7.86
CA LEU A 713 21.07 -8.47 8.36
C LEU A 713 20.80 -7.43 7.26
N ASN A 714 19.89 -6.48 7.55
CA ASN A 714 19.80 -5.20 6.85
C ASN A 714 21.07 -4.34 7.12
N LEU A 715 21.24 -3.21 6.43
CA LEU A 715 22.43 -2.37 6.58
C LEU A 715 22.66 -1.97 8.05
N LEU A 716 21.61 -1.57 8.76
CA LEU A 716 21.70 -1.12 10.16
C LEU A 716 22.21 -2.24 11.08
N GLY A 717 21.66 -3.45 10.94
CA GLY A 717 22.09 -4.63 11.67
C GLY A 717 23.51 -5.11 11.30
N HIS A 718 23.90 -4.97 10.05
CA HIS A 718 25.25 -5.30 9.58
C HIS A 718 26.29 -4.31 10.14
N VAL A 719 26.01 -3.01 10.08
CA VAL A 719 26.85 -1.95 10.68
C VAL A 719 26.94 -2.14 12.19
N TRP A 720 25.81 -2.37 12.86
CA TRP A 720 25.77 -2.65 14.29
C TRP A 720 26.64 -3.85 14.66
N ARG A 721 26.48 -4.99 13.97
CA ARG A 721 27.31 -6.18 14.24
C ARG A 721 28.79 -5.88 14.10
N LEU A 722 29.21 -5.28 12.98
CA LEU A 722 30.62 -4.94 12.76
C LEU A 722 31.15 -3.95 13.80
N TRP A 723 30.34 -2.97 14.22
CA TRP A 723 30.70 -2.03 15.27
C TRP A 723 30.84 -2.71 16.64
N SER A 724 29.89 -3.56 17.05
CA SER A 724 29.96 -4.35 18.29
C SER A 724 31.11 -5.38 18.31
N GLU A 725 31.52 -5.88 17.14
CA GLU A 725 32.71 -6.75 16.99
C GLU A 725 34.04 -5.95 16.99
N ASN A 726 34.01 -4.64 17.18
CA ASN A 726 35.15 -3.72 17.06
C ASN A 726 35.83 -3.72 15.66
N LYS A 727 35.01 -3.95 14.62
CA LYS A 727 35.35 -4.02 13.19
C LYS A 727 34.63 -2.94 12.38
N ALA A 728 34.32 -1.78 12.99
CA ALA A 728 33.52 -0.73 12.35
C ALA A 728 34.07 -0.28 10.98
N LEU A 729 35.39 -0.35 10.76
CA LEU A 729 36.02 -0.01 9.47
C LEU A 729 35.68 -0.98 8.33
N ASP A 730 35.22 -2.21 8.61
CA ASP A 730 34.81 -3.20 7.58
C ASP A 730 33.49 -2.80 6.88
N VAL A 731 32.76 -1.83 7.44
CA VAL A 731 31.55 -1.24 6.84
C VAL A 731 31.88 -0.42 5.59
N VAL A 732 33.03 0.25 5.63
CA VAL A 732 33.39 1.42 4.84
C VAL A 732 33.53 1.05 3.36
N ASP A 733 33.06 1.93 2.48
CA ASP A 733 33.29 1.85 1.04
C ASP A 733 34.81 1.74 0.77
N PRO A 734 35.32 0.67 0.12
CA PRO A 734 36.75 0.45 -0.08
C PRO A 734 37.48 1.62 -0.75
N ILE A 735 36.79 2.42 -1.57
CA ILE A 735 37.32 3.60 -2.25
C ILE A 735 37.75 4.70 -1.26
N LEU A 736 37.18 4.72 -0.05
CA LEU A 736 37.47 5.72 0.97
C LEU A 736 38.71 5.39 1.80
N LEU A 737 39.10 4.11 1.90
CA LEU A 737 40.07 3.60 2.88
C LEU A 737 41.48 4.22 2.77
N GLU A 738 41.88 4.68 1.58
CA GLU A 738 43.15 5.36 1.34
C GLU A 738 43.09 6.87 1.63
N SER A 739 41.89 7.45 1.74
CA SER A 739 41.65 8.89 1.86
C SER A 739 41.15 9.36 3.24
N CYS A 740 40.76 8.43 4.12
CA CYS A 740 40.00 8.74 5.34
C CYS A 740 40.85 8.75 6.62
N GLU A 741 40.56 9.69 7.53
CA GLU A 741 41.05 9.59 8.91
C GLU A 741 40.18 8.59 9.69
N LYS A 742 40.75 7.45 10.11
CA LYS A 742 39.99 6.32 10.70
C LYS A 742 39.18 6.71 11.95
N SER A 743 39.71 7.63 12.76
CA SER A 743 39.05 8.28 13.90
C SER A 743 37.73 8.94 13.50
N GLU A 744 37.73 9.70 12.41
CA GLU A 744 36.59 10.45 11.90
C GLU A 744 35.54 9.53 11.28
N VAL A 745 35.97 8.49 10.56
CA VAL A 745 35.05 7.46 10.05
C VAL A 745 34.34 6.74 11.20
N ILE A 746 35.08 6.32 12.24
CA ILE A 746 34.50 5.66 13.41
C ILE A 746 33.56 6.61 14.19
N LYS A 747 33.92 7.90 14.30
CA LYS A 747 33.05 8.97 14.83
C LYS A 747 31.73 9.04 14.03
N CYS A 748 31.79 9.05 12.71
CA CYS A 748 30.59 9.12 11.87
C CYS A 748 29.73 7.85 11.92
N ILE A 749 30.35 6.65 12.01
CA ILE A 749 29.62 5.38 12.20
C ILE A 749 28.91 5.36 13.56
N ASN A 750 29.58 5.78 14.64
CA ASN A 750 28.98 5.87 15.98
C ASN A 750 27.79 6.86 15.96
N VAL A 751 27.98 8.08 15.46
CA VAL A 751 26.89 9.07 15.33
C VAL A 751 25.74 8.55 14.46
N GLY A 752 26.04 7.83 13.36
CA GLY A 752 25.03 7.17 12.53
C GLY A 752 24.22 6.12 13.30
N LEU A 753 24.87 5.27 14.10
CA LEU A 753 24.23 4.27 14.96
C LEU A 753 23.38 4.90 16.06
N LEU A 754 23.89 5.91 16.78
CA LEU A 754 23.13 6.68 17.77
C LEU A 754 21.85 7.29 17.16
N CYS A 755 21.91 7.72 15.89
CA CYS A 755 20.74 8.25 15.22
C CYS A 755 19.65 7.19 14.91
N VAL A 756 19.99 5.90 14.77
CA VAL A 756 19.07 4.80 14.43
C VAL A 756 18.67 3.89 15.60
N GLU A 757 18.87 4.32 16.85
CA GLU A 757 18.43 3.60 18.05
C GLU A 757 16.92 3.31 18.04
N ASP A 758 16.51 2.19 18.66
CA ASP A 758 15.11 1.72 18.61
C ASP A 758 14.15 2.72 19.30
N ASP A 759 14.41 3.08 20.56
CA ASP A 759 13.61 4.06 21.29
C ASP A 759 13.87 5.49 20.77
N PRO A 760 12.83 6.25 20.36
CA PRO A 760 12.96 7.67 20.06
C PRO A 760 13.52 8.53 21.19
N SER A 761 13.55 8.10 22.47
CA SER A 761 14.14 8.86 23.57
C SER A 761 15.65 9.03 23.44
N ASP A 762 16.33 7.96 23.04
CA ASP A 762 17.79 7.82 23.18
C ASP A 762 18.52 8.54 22.03
N ARG A 763 17.96 8.42 20.82
CA ARG A 763 18.45 9.08 19.59
C ARG A 763 18.83 10.55 19.86
N PRO A 764 19.99 11.07 19.43
CA PRO A 764 20.41 12.44 19.72
C PRO A 764 19.49 13.49 19.08
N THR A 765 19.54 14.73 19.57
CA THR A 765 19.00 15.88 18.81
C THR A 765 19.98 16.27 17.70
N MET A 766 19.50 16.87 16.60
CA MET A 766 20.39 17.35 15.53
C MET A 766 21.44 18.37 16.00
N SER A 767 21.16 19.12 17.07
CA SER A 767 22.16 19.99 17.72
C SER A 767 23.34 19.19 18.26
N ASN A 768 23.05 18.07 18.93
CA ASN A 768 24.05 17.19 19.49
C ASN A 768 24.77 16.41 18.39
N VAL A 769 24.07 16.02 17.31
CA VAL A 769 24.69 15.41 16.11
C VAL A 769 25.72 16.35 15.48
N VAL A 770 25.39 17.63 15.24
CA VAL A 770 26.34 18.60 14.68
C VAL A 770 27.53 18.83 15.61
N LEU A 771 27.31 18.91 16.93
CA LEU A 771 28.38 19.00 17.93
C LEU A 771 29.27 17.74 17.97
N MET A 772 28.70 16.54 17.88
CA MET A 772 29.46 15.28 17.86
C MET A 772 30.29 15.11 16.58
N LEU A 773 29.81 15.60 15.43
CA LEU A 773 30.54 15.55 14.16
C LEU A 773 31.67 16.60 14.10
N SER A 774 31.37 17.85 14.46
CA SER A 774 32.30 18.99 14.40
C SER A 774 33.22 19.13 15.61
N GLY A 775 32.98 18.37 16.69
CA GLY A 775 33.73 18.49 17.95
C GLY A 775 35.10 17.83 17.91
N GLU A 776 36.10 18.52 18.47
CA GLU A 776 37.45 18.00 18.68
C GLU A 776 37.46 17.07 19.91
N THR A 777 37.38 15.75 19.66
CA THR A 777 37.71 14.66 20.61
C THR A 777 36.94 14.61 21.94
N GLY A 778 35.63 14.83 21.91
CA GLY A 778 34.75 14.38 23.01
C GLY A 778 34.59 12.85 23.02
N VAL A 779 34.45 12.24 24.21
CA VAL A 779 34.04 10.83 24.33
C VAL A 779 32.58 10.72 23.90
N LEU A 780 32.34 10.09 22.75
CA LEU A 780 30.99 9.84 22.25
C LEU A 780 30.25 8.81 23.14
N PRO A 781 28.91 8.87 23.24
CA PRO A 781 28.12 7.80 23.82
C PRO A 781 28.40 6.44 23.14
N VAL A 782 28.11 5.38 23.88
CA VAL A 782 28.09 4.01 23.38
C VAL A 782 26.66 3.76 22.88
N PRO A 783 26.40 3.63 21.56
CA PRO A 783 25.05 3.41 21.05
C PRO A 783 24.44 2.12 21.59
N ASN A 784 23.14 2.19 21.86
CA ASN A 784 22.26 1.06 22.09
C ASN A 784 22.00 0.32 20.76
N GLN A 785 21.39 -0.88 20.86
CA GLN A 785 21.01 -1.66 19.67
C GLN A 785 20.05 -0.85 18.77
N PRO A 786 20.38 -0.63 17.49
CA PRO A 786 19.48 0.04 16.56
C PRO A 786 18.13 -0.64 16.40
N ALA A 787 17.17 0.13 15.90
CA ALA A 787 15.93 -0.44 15.41
C ALA A 787 16.19 -1.55 14.39
N PHE A 788 15.34 -2.57 14.41
CA PHE A 788 15.30 -3.62 13.40
C PHE A 788 16.59 -4.47 13.25
N VAL A 789 17.50 -4.44 14.23
CA VAL A 789 18.60 -5.42 14.31
C VAL A 789 18.03 -6.80 14.62
N MET A 790 18.29 -7.79 13.75
CA MET A 790 17.67 -9.10 13.84
C MET A 790 17.98 -9.83 15.16
N ARG A 791 16.94 -10.11 15.93
CA ARG A 791 17.00 -10.97 17.10
C ARG A 791 17.06 -12.44 16.66
N LYS A 792 18.28 -13.01 16.53
CA LYS A 792 18.46 -14.47 16.38
C LYS A 792 17.69 -15.20 17.49
N ARG A 793 16.95 -16.26 17.14
CA ARG A 793 16.15 -17.05 18.09
C ARG A 793 17.04 -17.82 19.07
N GLY A 794 17.41 -17.17 20.16
CA GLY A 794 17.72 -17.86 21.40
C GLY A 794 16.42 -18.33 22.04
N PHE A 795 16.13 -19.64 22.04
CA PHE A 795 15.10 -20.20 22.90
C PHE A 795 15.59 -20.15 24.36
N SER A 796 15.41 -19.01 25.02
CA SER A 796 15.49 -18.92 26.47
C SER A 796 14.28 -19.63 27.07
N THR A 797 14.38 -20.96 27.20
CA THR A 797 13.41 -21.78 27.93
C THR A 797 13.33 -21.24 29.35
N SER A 798 12.18 -20.68 29.72
CA SER A 798 11.95 -20.06 31.02
C SER A 798 11.72 -21.12 32.11
N SER A 799 12.73 -21.96 32.36
CA SER A 799 12.76 -22.86 33.50
C SER A 799 12.96 -22.05 34.78
N SER A 800 11.88 -21.81 35.51
CA SER A 800 11.91 -21.09 36.78
C SER A 800 12.69 -21.87 37.84
N SER A 801 13.84 -21.33 38.27
CA SER A 801 14.55 -21.82 39.46
C SER A 801 15.02 -20.65 40.31
N SER A 802 14.32 -20.39 41.41
CA SER A 802 14.76 -19.47 42.45
C SER A 802 15.98 -20.03 43.18
N ASN A 803 17.02 -19.22 43.36
CA ASN A 803 17.79 -19.22 44.62
C ASN A 803 18.61 -17.94 44.81
N LYS A 804 19.10 -17.75 46.04
CA LYS A 804 19.76 -16.52 46.54
C LYS A 804 21.23 -16.42 46.09
N PRO A 805 21.82 -15.20 46.10
CA PRO A 805 23.22 -15.02 45.75
C PRO A 805 24.15 -15.52 46.86
N GLU A 806 25.24 -16.18 46.48
CA GLU A 806 26.40 -16.39 47.36
C GLU A 806 27.56 -15.49 46.95
N SER A 807 28.32 -15.04 47.94
CA SER A 807 29.45 -14.12 47.78
C SER A 807 30.75 -14.89 47.97
N ILE A 808 31.71 -14.69 47.05
CA ILE A 808 33.13 -14.94 47.32
C ILE A 808 33.87 -13.63 47.15
N SER A 809 34.12 -12.95 48.26
CA SER A 809 34.98 -11.76 48.28
C SER A 809 36.45 -12.14 48.32
N ASN A 810 37.29 -11.47 47.54
CA ASN A 810 38.65 -11.18 47.98
C ASN A 810 38.79 -9.67 48.17
N LYS A 811 38.98 -9.26 49.43
CA LYS A 811 39.15 -7.86 49.82
C LYS A 811 40.60 -7.44 49.65
N LEU A 812 40.81 -6.20 49.25
CA LEU A 812 41.83 -5.35 49.86
C LEU A 812 41.26 -3.93 49.96
N THR A 813 41.45 -3.26 51.10
CA THR A 813 40.73 -2.05 51.47
C THR A 813 41.69 -0.99 51.97
N ILE A 814 41.62 0.20 51.37
CA ILE A 814 42.13 1.46 51.95
C ILE A 814 41.02 2.51 51.73
N SER A 815 40.82 3.42 52.69
CA SER A 815 39.62 4.27 52.75
C SER A 815 39.90 5.67 53.29
N MET A 816 39.31 6.68 52.64
CA MET A 816 39.26 8.10 53.04
C MET A 816 40.62 8.86 52.90
N LEU A 817 40.67 10.19 52.78
CA LEU A 817 39.70 11.23 53.20
C LEU A 817 39.64 12.44 52.23
N GLN A 818 38.61 13.28 52.38
CA GLN A 818 38.37 14.53 51.63
C GLN A 818 39.40 15.65 51.94
N GLY A 819 39.56 16.62 51.01
CA GLY A 819 40.49 17.74 51.19
C GLY A 819 40.36 18.93 50.23
N ARG A 820 39.20 19.63 50.26
CA ARG A 820 38.79 20.78 49.42
C ARG A 820 38.37 20.46 47.99
#